data_AF-A0A8C1PYR8-F1
#
_entry.id   AF-A0A8C1PYR8-F1
#
_cell.length_a   1.000
_cell.length_b   1.000
_cell.length_c   1.000
_cell.angle_alpha   90.00
_cell.angle_beta   90.00
_cell.angle_gamma   90.00
#
_symmetry.space_group_name_H-M   'P 1'
#
loop_
_entity.id
_entity.type
_entity.pdbx_description
1 polymer ?
#
loop_
_entity_poly.entity_id
_entity_poly.type
_entity_poly.pdbx_seq_one_letter_code
_entity_poly.pdbx_strand_id
1 'polypeptide(L)'
;MMEHDIPIIILSDDDDENEGDFFTTHNDSSVMIVENEGNEADVSKHIEELDEDLAITYSQTATVLPHARYDCTLAFCRAEQDLSGPLEDNGKHCDQCFCYICDKLASVCEFWTIPGICHCNAHKHSVYWKALRDKSLMGFLHELNFTFDPLDMDSDLRHAETSLQKFAGSLAMKYATFLLGFEDPSYSTSCWCTCHRNIKSTTPCQTIGCNGCYKHHIKILDYDYTVVSQHIKMFLNEAKKENPKACVVMLLGAIKLFVTHTTPGNIHAANIVSETVSMLLWRFMTKVWMLLVAFNFSSSFIKQLETFYQKLPLPSNCTLPKSLSVLPWDDPLLSAVMKGQNITGERQGKGRRHKVLCEPVVVIQARVCKLQQQNKYRELARYLKVVKSINNLTLQRMKDLVPLYLCKDGDYTGAVCHMLSPMPGAMCLASRLTPQQFRAYLRILTSGHAPDVAQEFDTGNGNMIIPDPLLSTKWTPIEGSNSFKMMEVLKFALRVLDCNSIVFANSETWVYLLSVVSSSFTSPDGFPIGAFYPEPDITYQTETRDAASAILEELTTTSRIQIPKTFESGYPDQARLLLATQALVLRIFHSKFRPILSVIMSFRFNFWALRWFFYSLLVRPEVLHYLLCCLLEELSDKRYQLLQRKWTETEHSLVAYFLCMYFWENSVVLDLNTYPTNSLLATWNESHNPWQLSLKLYLECNEAKLTPEKRKILHLIQQQEKMGLTSIPF
;
A
#
# COMPACT_ATOMS: atom_id res chain seq x y z
N MET A 1 10.40 17.16 34.83
CA MET A 1 9.75 15.95 35.36
C MET A 1 10.86 15.10 35.95
N MET A 2 10.83 14.83 37.25
CA MET A 2 11.82 13.97 37.89
C MET A 2 11.62 12.54 37.37
N GLU A 3 12.65 11.99 36.74
CA GLU A 3 12.75 10.57 36.44
C GLU A 3 12.87 9.80 37.76
N HIS A 4 11.97 8.85 37.96
CA HIS A 4 12.13 7.86 39.02
C HIS A 4 12.87 6.67 38.41
N ASP A 5 14.13 6.50 38.81
CA ASP A 5 14.92 5.32 38.52
C ASP A 5 14.25 4.09 39.18
N ILE A 6 13.86 3.13 38.35
CA ILE A 6 13.39 1.82 38.78
C ILE A 6 14.64 0.91 38.80
N PRO A 7 15.04 0.34 39.94
CA PRO A 7 16.20 -0.55 39.99
C PRO A 7 15.85 -1.89 39.31
N ILE A 8 16.56 -2.20 38.23
CA ILE A 8 16.51 -3.51 37.55
C ILE A 8 17.60 -4.37 38.19
N ILE A 9 17.20 -5.48 38.83
CA ILE A 9 18.11 -6.48 39.38
C ILE A 9 18.40 -7.50 38.26
N ILE A 10 19.65 -7.53 37.79
CA ILE A 10 20.14 -8.57 36.87
C ILE A 10 20.83 -9.63 37.72
N LEU A 11 20.29 -10.85 37.76
CA LEU A 11 20.95 -12.01 38.36
C LEU A 11 21.78 -12.68 37.26
N SER A 12 23.10 -12.73 37.41
CA SER A 12 23.97 -13.60 36.60
C SER A 12 23.88 -15.01 37.14
N ASP A 13 23.38 -15.93 36.32
CA ASP A 13 23.31 -17.36 36.61
C ASP A 13 24.55 -18.02 35.98
N ASP A 14 25.65 -18.06 36.72
CA ASP A 14 26.82 -18.88 36.41
C ASP A 14 26.89 -19.98 37.47
N ASP A 15 26.22 -21.10 37.21
CA ASP A 15 26.48 -22.40 37.83
C ASP A 15 26.07 -23.49 36.82
N ASP A 16 26.88 -23.65 35.77
CA ASP A 16 26.90 -24.88 34.96
C ASP A 16 27.57 -25.98 35.80
N GLU A 17 26.78 -26.89 36.35
CA GLU A 17 27.27 -28.19 36.83
C GLU A 17 27.72 -29.02 35.61
N ASN A 18 29.01 -28.97 35.30
CA ASN A 18 29.65 -29.97 34.44
C ASN A 18 30.79 -30.64 35.22
N GLU A 19 30.61 -31.92 35.55
CA GLU A 19 31.64 -32.77 36.13
C GLU A 19 32.84 -32.90 35.17
N GLY A 20 34.06 -32.62 35.64
CA GLY A 20 35.29 -33.16 35.02
C GLY A 20 36.55 -32.27 35.04
N ASP A 21 37.49 -32.64 35.93
CA ASP A 21 38.96 -32.56 35.81
C ASP A 21 39.74 -31.21 35.71
N PHE A 22 40.42 -30.90 36.84
CA PHE A 22 41.87 -30.66 37.02
C PHE A 22 42.67 -29.57 36.24
N PHE A 23 43.23 -28.65 37.04
CA PHE A 23 44.43 -27.78 36.93
C PHE A 23 44.47 -26.47 36.10
N THR A 24 45.09 -25.47 36.76
CA THR A 24 45.85 -24.29 36.31
C THR A 24 45.15 -22.94 36.02
N THR A 25 45.23 -22.05 37.03
CA THR A 25 45.69 -20.64 37.02
C THR A 25 45.72 -19.85 35.70
N HIS A 26 44.98 -18.74 35.61
CA HIS A 26 45.51 -17.35 35.58
C HIS A 26 44.40 -16.30 35.30
N ASN A 27 44.26 -15.37 36.25
CA ASN A 27 44.05 -13.92 36.14
C ASN A 27 43.73 -13.29 34.77
N ASP A 28 42.63 -12.55 34.67
CA ASP A 28 42.67 -11.06 34.71
C ASP A 28 41.25 -10.46 34.64
N SER A 29 40.78 -10.01 35.80
CA SER A 29 39.64 -9.09 35.96
C SER A 29 40.17 -7.66 35.93
N SER A 30 39.58 -6.81 35.10
CA SER A 30 39.75 -5.36 35.17
C SER A 30 38.40 -4.69 35.02
N VAL A 31 37.79 -4.30 36.15
CA VAL A 31 36.75 -3.28 36.19
C VAL A 31 37.03 -2.39 37.41
N MET A 32 37.22 -1.09 37.14
CA MET A 32 37.41 -0.06 38.16
C MET A 32 36.11 0.22 38.92
N ILE A 33 36.18 0.18 40.25
CA ILE A 33 35.14 0.67 41.15
C ILE A 33 35.50 2.11 41.53
N VAL A 34 34.59 3.05 41.26
CA VAL A 34 34.68 4.44 41.73
C VAL A 34 34.06 4.49 43.13
N GLU A 35 34.86 4.87 44.12
CA GLU A 35 34.42 5.08 45.50
C GLU A 35 33.49 6.29 45.59
N ASN A 36 32.39 6.16 46.33
CA ASN A 36 31.58 7.30 46.76
C ASN A 36 31.59 7.36 48.29
N GLU A 37 31.69 8.59 48.81
CA GLU A 37 32.07 8.96 50.16
C GLU A 37 31.16 8.39 51.27
N GLY A 38 31.79 7.95 52.36
CA GLY A 38 31.16 7.24 53.47
C GLY A 38 30.29 8.12 54.36
N ASN A 39 29.21 7.54 54.85
CA ASN A 39 28.52 7.99 56.07
C ASN A 39 28.86 7.00 57.19
N GLU A 40 29.57 7.50 58.21
CA GLU A 40 29.86 6.77 59.44
C GLU A 40 28.57 6.53 60.23
N ALA A 41 28.26 5.26 60.50
CA ALA A 41 27.28 4.88 61.50
C ALA A 41 27.86 3.81 62.45
N ASP A 42 27.63 4.10 63.72
CA ASP A 42 28.05 3.48 64.98
C ASP A 42 28.16 1.94 64.99
N VAL A 43 29.34 1.42 65.33
CA VAL A 43 29.65 -0.02 65.45
C VAL A 43 29.72 -0.42 66.91
N SER A 44 28.72 -1.17 67.38
CA SER A 44 28.81 -1.91 68.66
C SER A 44 29.73 -3.13 68.52
N LYS A 45 30.84 -3.14 69.26
CA LYS A 45 31.81 -4.25 69.30
C LYS A 45 31.28 -5.37 70.21
N HIS A 46 30.95 -6.52 69.63
CA HIS A 46 30.90 -7.79 70.34
C HIS A 46 32.21 -8.54 70.06
N ILE A 47 32.97 -8.86 71.11
CA ILE A 47 34.25 -9.58 71.03
C ILE A 47 33.99 -11.01 71.50
N GLU A 48 34.15 -11.99 70.62
CA GLU A 48 34.32 -13.40 70.99
C GLU A 48 35.83 -13.69 71.10
N GLU A 49 36.24 -14.40 72.16
CA GLU A 49 37.63 -14.79 72.42
C GLU A 49 38.10 -15.87 71.44
N LEU A 50 39.20 -15.59 70.72
CA LEU A 50 39.98 -16.55 69.92
C LEU A 50 41.49 -16.33 70.17
N ASP A 51 42.27 -17.42 70.04
CA ASP A 51 43.67 -17.63 70.46
C ASP A 51 44.69 -16.49 70.18
N GLU A 52 45.72 -16.42 71.06
CA GLU A 52 46.69 -15.33 71.28
C GLU A 52 47.55 -14.87 70.08
N ASP A 53 47.45 -15.46 68.90
CA ASP A 53 48.27 -15.11 67.71
C ASP A 53 47.48 -14.58 66.50
N LEU A 54 46.17 -14.34 66.62
CA LEU A 54 45.35 -13.80 65.52
C LEU A 54 44.46 -12.62 65.97
N ALA A 55 44.92 -11.39 65.72
CA ALA A 55 44.13 -10.19 66.00
C ALA A 55 43.24 -9.83 64.79
N ILE A 56 41.91 -9.92 64.95
CA ILE A 56 40.95 -9.34 63.99
C ILE A 56 41.00 -7.82 64.15
N THR A 57 41.78 -7.14 63.30
CA THR A 57 41.98 -5.68 63.37
C THR A 57 40.83 -4.88 62.74
N TYR A 58 40.02 -5.52 61.91
CA TYR A 58 38.84 -4.96 61.28
C TYR A 58 37.87 -6.09 60.95
N SER A 59 36.63 -6.00 61.43
CA SER A 59 35.52 -6.80 60.94
C SER A 59 34.44 -5.85 60.42
N GLN A 60 33.98 -6.10 59.20
CA GLN A 60 32.82 -5.45 58.64
C GLN A 60 31.85 -6.54 58.24
N THR A 61 30.61 -6.43 58.70
CA THR A 61 29.54 -7.30 58.22
C THR A 61 29.34 -7.03 56.73
N ALA A 62 29.40 -8.09 55.92
CA ALA A 62 29.16 -7.98 54.48
C ALA A 62 27.77 -7.35 54.24
N THR A 63 27.68 -6.45 53.27
CA THR A 63 26.39 -5.89 52.86
C THR A 63 25.53 -7.01 52.33
N VAL A 64 24.47 -7.35 53.07
CA VAL A 64 23.50 -8.38 52.65
C VAL A 64 22.72 -7.82 51.47
N LEU A 65 22.93 -8.38 50.28
CA LEU A 65 22.18 -8.01 49.08
C LEU A 65 20.75 -8.57 49.13
N PRO A 66 19.79 -7.98 48.40
CA PRO A 66 18.45 -8.54 48.27
C PRO A 66 18.48 -10.01 47.82
N HIS A 67 17.86 -10.88 48.59
CA HIS A 67 17.86 -12.33 48.36
C HIS A 67 16.50 -12.95 48.64
N ALA A 68 16.19 -14.07 48.00
CA ALA A 68 14.96 -14.78 48.27
C ALA A 68 15.02 -15.37 49.68
N ARG A 69 13.87 -15.43 50.38
CA ARG A 69 13.83 -15.92 51.78
C ARG A 69 14.48 -17.29 52.00
N TYR A 70 14.39 -18.20 51.03
CA TYR A 70 14.99 -19.53 51.13
C TYR A 70 16.52 -19.55 51.02
N ASP A 71 17.13 -18.43 50.60
CA ASP A 71 18.59 -18.21 50.55
C ASP A 71 19.08 -17.34 51.74
N CYS A 72 18.18 -16.98 52.66
CA CYS A 72 18.53 -16.19 53.84
C CYS A 72 19.31 -17.00 54.88
N THR A 73 20.13 -16.32 55.69
CA THR A 73 20.84 -16.94 56.84
C THR A 73 19.90 -17.40 57.96
N LEU A 74 18.67 -16.87 58.00
CA LEU A 74 17.62 -17.36 58.90
C LEU A 74 17.16 -18.77 58.47
N ALA A 75 17.00 -19.68 59.43
CA ALA A 75 16.57 -21.06 59.17
C ALA A 75 15.32 -21.13 58.28
N PHE A 76 15.34 -21.99 57.26
CA PHE A 76 14.26 -22.15 56.28
C PHE A 76 13.89 -23.62 56.12
N CYS A 77 12.60 -23.93 56.24
CA CYS A 77 12.07 -25.27 56.05
C CYS A 77 11.41 -25.39 54.66
N ARG A 78 11.91 -26.29 53.82
CA ARG A 78 11.39 -26.52 52.46
C ARG A 78 10.11 -27.34 52.50
N ALA A 79 9.08 -26.90 51.77
CA ALA A 79 7.81 -27.61 51.69
C ALA A 79 7.16 -27.46 50.33
N GLU A 80 6.57 -28.56 49.86
CA GLU A 80 5.79 -28.59 48.63
C GLU A 80 4.32 -28.24 48.93
N GLN A 81 3.83 -27.17 48.31
CA GLN A 81 2.42 -26.76 48.34
C GLN A 81 1.79 -26.59 49.75
N ASP A 82 2.60 -26.37 50.80
CA ASP A 82 2.04 -26.08 52.13
C ASP A 82 1.60 -24.62 52.24
N LEU A 83 0.28 -24.45 52.27
CA LEU A 83 -0.40 -23.16 52.41
C LEU A 83 -1.07 -23.00 53.78
N SER A 84 -0.94 -23.96 54.70
CA SER A 84 -1.64 -23.92 55.99
C SER A 84 -1.24 -22.73 56.88
N GLY A 85 -0.04 -22.20 56.66
CA GLY A 85 0.55 -21.04 57.33
C GLY A 85 2.07 -21.08 57.23
N PRO A 86 2.79 -20.17 57.91
CA PRO A 86 4.25 -20.23 57.97
C PRO A 86 4.72 -21.56 58.55
N LEU A 87 5.52 -22.29 57.77
CA LEU A 87 6.14 -23.52 58.24
C LEU A 87 7.34 -23.16 59.11
N GLU A 88 7.28 -23.54 60.39
CA GLU A 88 8.32 -23.22 61.37
C GLU A 88 8.65 -21.70 61.37
N ASP A 89 9.90 -21.36 61.07
CA ASP A 89 10.45 -20.00 61.07
C ASP A 89 10.44 -19.31 59.70
N ASN A 90 9.79 -19.90 58.69
CA ASN A 90 9.71 -19.33 57.34
C ASN A 90 9.08 -17.93 57.34
N GLY A 91 8.17 -17.66 58.28
CA GLY A 91 7.53 -16.34 58.43
C GLY A 91 8.50 -15.22 58.86
N LYS A 92 9.62 -15.55 59.51
CA LYS A 92 10.66 -14.55 59.87
C LYS A 92 11.43 -14.16 58.61
N HIS A 93 11.78 -12.90 58.45
CA HIS A 93 12.58 -12.42 57.32
C HIS A 93 13.53 -11.31 57.80
N CYS A 94 14.67 -11.14 57.13
CA CYS A 94 15.50 -9.94 57.34
C CYS A 94 15.00 -8.79 56.45
N ASP A 95 15.61 -7.62 56.57
CA ASP A 95 15.21 -6.42 55.81
C ASP A 95 15.48 -6.53 54.30
N GLN A 96 16.34 -7.47 53.90
CA GLN A 96 16.77 -7.69 52.51
C GLN A 96 16.11 -8.93 51.88
N CYS A 97 15.31 -9.68 52.63
CA CYS A 97 14.54 -10.79 52.09
C CYS A 97 13.47 -10.26 51.13
N PHE A 98 13.38 -10.84 49.93
CA PHE A 98 12.22 -10.66 49.05
C PHE A 98 11.34 -11.92 49.01
N CYS A 99 10.06 -11.67 48.78
CA CYS A 99 9.06 -12.69 48.53
C CYS A 99 9.25 -13.27 47.13
N TYR A 100 9.59 -14.57 47.07
CA TYR A 100 9.83 -15.27 45.80
C TYR A 100 8.66 -15.16 44.81
N ILE A 101 7.40 -15.18 45.30
CA ILE A 101 6.20 -15.11 44.44
C ILE A 101 5.88 -13.69 43.95
N CYS A 102 6.10 -12.67 44.79
CA CYS A 102 5.71 -11.29 44.50
C CYS A 102 6.82 -10.43 43.90
N ASP A 103 8.07 -10.87 43.99
CA ASP A 103 9.25 -10.13 43.53
C ASP A 103 9.37 -8.74 44.21
N LYS A 104 9.03 -8.69 45.50
CA LYS A 104 9.06 -7.50 46.37
C LYS A 104 9.59 -7.88 47.74
N LEU A 105 10.06 -6.92 48.53
CA LEU A 105 10.51 -7.16 49.91
C LEU A 105 9.46 -7.95 50.71
N ALA A 106 9.91 -8.91 51.51
CA ALA A 106 9.04 -9.76 52.33
C ALA A 106 8.16 -8.91 53.27
N SER A 107 8.72 -7.80 53.79
CA SER A 107 8.03 -6.84 54.64
C SER A 107 6.83 -6.14 54.01
N VAL A 108 6.78 -6.03 52.67
CA VAL A 108 5.67 -5.42 51.92
C VAL A 108 4.76 -6.46 51.24
N CYS A 109 5.01 -7.74 51.48
CA CYS A 109 4.19 -8.81 50.92
C CYS A 109 2.91 -8.99 51.76
N GLU A 110 1.78 -8.55 51.22
CA GLU A 110 0.47 -8.66 51.88
C GLU A 110 0.09 -10.12 52.21
N PHE A 111 0.60 -11.09 51.44
CA PHE A 111 0.32 -12.51 51.61
C PHE A 111 1.44 -13.27 52.33
N TRP A 112 2.38 -12.59 53.01
CA TRP A 112 3.59 -13.24 53.53
C TRP A 112 3.28 -14.44 54.44
N THR A 113 2.45 -14.22 55.47
CA THR A 113 2.11 -15.22 56.50
C THR A 113 0.63 -15.60 56.54
N ILE A 114 -0.18 -15.17 55.55
CA ILE A 114 -1.63 -15.40 55.57
C ILE A 114 -1.96 -16.90 55.40
N PRO A 115 -2.60 -17.55 56.38
CA PRO A 115 -3.05 -18.94 56.24
C PRO A 115 -3.95 -19.15 55.02
N GLY A 116 -3.72 -20.23 54.29
CA GLY A 116 -4.37 -20.59 53.04
C GLY A 116 -3.69 -20.06 51.77
N ILE A 117 -2.84 -19.03 51.87
CA ILE A 117 -2.18 -18.36 50.74
C ILE A 117 -0.78 -17.82 51.08
N CYS A 118 -0.11 -18.37 52.10
CA CYS A 118 1.14 -17.81 52.60
C CYS A 118 2.30 -17.94 51.59
N HIS A 119 3.02 -16.86 51.34
CA HIS A 119 4.17 -16.86 50.43
C HIS A 119 5.52 -17.17 51.11
N CYS A 120 5.58 -17.11 52.44
CA CYS A 120 6.82 -17.32 53.19
C CYS A 120 7.44 -18.71 53.02
N ASN A 121 6.67 -19.71 52.62
CA ASN A 121 7.15 -21.08 52.35
C ASN A 121 7.70 -21.26 50.92
N ALA A 122 7.62 -20.24 50.06
CA ALA A 122 7.89 -20.38 48.63
C ALA A 122 9.40 -20.43 48.30
N HIS A 123 9.79 -21.35 47.42
CA HIS A 123 11.19 -21.52 47.00
C HIS A 123 11.36 -22.04 45.57
N LYS A 124 12.53 -21.76 44.95
CA LYS A 124 12.83 -22.08 43.54
C LYS A 124 12.78 -23.56 43.18
N HIS A 125 13.10 -24.45 44.13
CA HIS A 125 13.18 -25.89 43.89
C HIS A 125 11.80 -26.58 43.81
N SER A 126 10.71 -25.87 44.10
CA SER A 126 9.35 -26.43 44.03
C SER A 126 8.71 -26.10 42.70
N VAL A 127 8.16 -27.14 42.05
CA VAL A 127 7.38 -26.99 40.82
C VAL A 127 6.13 -26.17 41.07
N TYR A 128 5.47 -26.37 42.23
CA TYR A 128 4.28 -25.62 42.61
C TYR A 128 4.57 -24.13 42.80
N TRP A 129 5.57 -23.79 43.62
CA TRP A 129 5.91 -22.40 43.89
C TRP A 129 6.44 -21.67 42.66
N LYS A 130 7.21 -22.36 41.80
CA LYS A 130 7.63 -21.82 40.51
C LYS A 130 6.43 -21.53 39.60
N ALA A 131 5.50 -22.46 39.45
CA ALA A 131 4.29 -22.22 38.65
C ALA A 131 3.43 -21.07 39.21
N LEU A 132 3.34 -20.93 40.54
CA LEU A 132 2.62 -19.82 41.17
C LEU A 132 3.33 -18.48 40.94
N ARG A 133 4.67 -18.45 41.02
CA ARG A 133 5.49 -17.27 40.67
C ARG A 133 5.30 -16.89 39.22
N ASP A 134 5.41 -17.83 38.30
CA ASP A 134 5.26 -17.59 36.86
C ASP A 134 3.87 -17.01 36.53
N LYS A 135 2.82 -17.56 37.17
CA LYS A 135 1.46 -17.03 37.08
C LYS A 135 1.35 -15.61 37.64
N SER A 136 1.93 -15.35 38.81
CA SER A 136 1.98 -14.02 39.45
C SER A 136 2.69 -13.01 38.56
N LEU A 137 3.82 -13.39 37.98
CA LEU A 137 4.61 -12.57 37.07
C LEU A 137 3.84 -12.25 35.79
N MET A 138 3.05 -13.16 35.23
CA MET A 138 2.25 -12.85 34.03
C MET A 138 0.96 -12.07 34.32
N GLY A 139 0.50 -12.13 35.57
CA GLY A 139 -0.71 -11.46 36.06
C GLY A 139 -1.93 -11.63 35.14
N PHE A 140 -2.56 -10.53 34.72
CA PHE A 140 -3.80 -10.59 33.95
C PHE A 140 -3.62 -11.25 32.56
N LEU A 141 -2.41 -11.28 32.00
CA LEU A 141 -2.14 -11.98 30.74
C LEU A 141 -2.31 -13.50 30.91
N HIS A 142 -1.92 -14.07 32.06
CA HIS A 142 -2.15 -15.48 32.36
C HIS A 142 -3.65 -15.78 32.50
N GLU A 143 -4.44 -14.89 33.13
CA GLU A 143 -5.90 -15.04 33.19
C GLU A 143 -6.55 -15.04 31.79
N LEU A 144 -5.97 -14.28 30.87
CA LEU A 144 -6.33 -14.32 29.46
C LEU A 144 -5.76 -15.54 28.71
N ASN A 145 -5.10 -16.49 29.36
CA ASN A 145 -4.48 -17.69 28.77
C ASN A 145 -3.37 -17.38 27.76
N PHE A 146 -2.69 -16.24 27.87
CA PHE A 146 -1.38 -16.11 27.24
C PHE A 146 -0.39 -17.07 27.92
N THR A 147 0.61 -17.52 27.15
CA THR A 147 1.65 -18.44 27.63
C THR A 147 3.03 -17.87 27.26
N PHE A 148 3.26 -16.61 27.63
CA PHE A 148 4.57 -15.97 27.51
C PHE A 148 5.55 -16.63 28.49
N ASP A 149 6.84 -16.63 28.14
CA ASP A 149 7.88 -16.99 29.08
C ASP A 149 7.95 -15.89 30.15
N PRO A 150 8.01 -16.21 31.45
CA PRO A 150 8.23 -15.21 32.50
C PRO A 150 9.45 -14.32 32.25
N LEU A 151 10.49 -14.82 31.58
CA LEU A 151 11.68 -14.05 31.20
C LEU A 151 11.40 -13.02 30.09
N ASP A 152 10.36 -13.23 29.28
CA ASP A 152 9.96 -12.32 28.20
C ASP A 152 9.09 -11.14 28.69
N MET A 153 8.76 -11.09 29.99
CA MET A 153 7.89 -10.08 30.62
C MET A 153 8.57 -8.71 30.74
N ASP A 154 8.63 -8.00 29.61
CA ASP A 154 9.13 -6.63 29.50
C ASP A 154 8.06 -5.55 29.77
N SER A 155 8.49 -4.28 29.70
CA SER A 155 7.62 -3.11 29.91
C SER A 155 6.43 -3.06 28.94
N ASP A 156 6.59 -3.53 27.70
CA ASP A 156 5.52 -3.59 26.71
C ASP A 156 4.44 -4.59 27.12
N LEU A 157 4.82 -5.79 27.59
CA LEU A 157 3.86 -6.79 28.09
C LEU A 157 3.16 -6.31 29.37
N ARG A 158 3.88 -5.65 30.28
CA ARG A 158 3.30 -5.04 31.50
C ARG A 158 2.28 -3.95 31.18
N HIS A 159 2.57 -3.13 30.19
CA HIS A 159 1.65 -2.08 29.75
C HIS A 159 0.40 -2.65 29.08
N ALA A 160 0.58 -3.68 28.24
CA ALA A 160 -0.53 -4.40 27.62
C ALA A 160 -1.42 -5.07 28.67
N GLU A 161 -0.83 -5.72 29.68
CA GLU A 161 -1.52 -6.33 30.82
C GLU A 161 -2.42 -5.32 31.54
N THR A 162 -1.83 -4.20 31.97
CA THR A 162 -2.54 -3.14 32.72
C THR A 162 -3.69 -2.56 31.91
N SER A 163 -3.47 -2.34 30.61
CA SER A 163 -4.48 -1.80 29.70
C SER A 163 -5.63 -2.78 29.46
N LEU A 164 -5.32 -4.07 29.29
CA LEU A 164 -6.33 -5.13 29.13
C LEU A 164 -7.17 -5.32 30.40
N GLN A 165 -6.56 -5.25 31.58
CA GLN A 165 -7.28 -5.38 32.85
C GLN A 165 -8.31 -4.24 33.04
N LYS A 166 -7.89 -2.99 32.79
CA LYS A 166 -8.79 -1.82 32.80
C LYS A 166 -9.89 -1.93 31.76
N PHE A 167 -9.54 -2.39 30.56
CA PHE A 167 -10.51 -2.60 29.49
C PHE A 167 -11.53 -3.69 29.84
N ALA A 168 -11.11 -4.82 30.39
CA ALA A 168 -12.00 -5.91 30.80
C ALA A 168 -13.04 -5.44 31.82
N GLY A 169 -12.62 -4.72 32.87
CA GLY A 169 -13.53 -4.20 33.89
C GLY A 169 -14.55 -3.21 33.31
N SER A 170 -14.11 -2.25 32.49
CA SER A 170 -15.01 -1.29 31.87
C SER A 170 -15.93 -1.90 30.80
N LEU A 171 -15.43 -2.85 30.01
CA LEU A 171 -16.21 -3.57 29.00
C LEU A 171 -17.30 -4.42 29.66
N ALA A 172 -16.98 -5.12 30.75
CA ALA A 172 -17.95 -5.92 31.50
C ALA A 172 -19.11 -5.06 32.01
N MET A 173 -18.84 -3.84 32.49
CA MET A 173 -19.90 -2.90 32.91
C MET A 173 -20.81 -2.50 31.74
N LYS A 174 -20.24 -2.15 30.58
CA LYS A 174 -21.03 -1.80 29.39
C LYS A 174 -21.85 -2.99 28.89
N TYR A 175 -21.26 -4.18 28.89
CA TYR A 175 -21.94 -5.40 28.47
C TYR A 175 -23.05 -5.81 29.45
N ALA A 176 -22.85 -5.64 30.76
CA ALA A 176 -23.91 -5.85 31.75
C ALA A 176 -25.08 -4.88 31.54
N THR A 177 -24.83 -3.59 31.28
CA THR A 177 -25.89 -2.63 30.92
C THR A 177 -26.64 -3.07 29.66
N PHE A 178 -25.92 -3.54 28.65
CA PHE A 178 -26.52 -4.09 27.44
C PHE A 178 -27.43 -5.29 27.75
N LEU A 179 -26.99 -6.24 28.59
CA LEU A 179 -27.76 -7.43 28.96
C LEU A 179 -29.03 -7.14 29.76
N LEU A 180 -29.14 -5.99 30.42
CA LEU A 180 -30.36 -5.58 31.13
C LEU A 180 -31.51 -5.22 30.17
N GLY A 181 -31.18 -4.81 28.95
CA GLY A 181 -32.14 -4.27 27.99
C GLY A 181 -32.78 -2.95 28.46
N PHE A 182 -33.57 -2.33 27.60
CA PHE A 182 -34.44 -1.23 27.98
C PHE A 182 -35.88 -1.51 27.52
N GLU A 183 -36.84 -1.03 28.30
CA GLU A 183 -38.26 -1.12 27.97
C GLU A 183 -38.60 0.03 27.01
N ASP A 184 -39.07 -0.29 25.81
CA ASP A 184 -39.64 0.72 24.92
C ASP A 184 -41.10 1.00 25.34
N PRO A 185 -41.42 2.23 25.81
CA PRO A 185 -42.77 2.60 26.22
C PRO A 185 -43.81 2.50 25.09
N SER A 186 -43.37 2.43 23.83
CA SER A 186 -44.24 2.42 22.64
C SER A 186 -44.99 1.10 22.43
N TYR A 187 -44.53 -0.01 23.01
CA TYR A 187 -45.16 -1.34 22.90
C TYR A 187 -46.17 -1.65 24.01
N SER A 188 -46.57 -0.66 24.82
CA SER A 188 -47.69 -0.79 25.76
C SER A 188 -49.02 -0.85 24.99
N THR A 189 -49.33 -2.01 24.40
CA THR A 189 -50.65 -2.24 23.82
C THR A 189 -51.68 -2.32 24.94
N SER A 190 -52.61 -1.36 24.96
CA SER A 190 -53.75 -1.40 25.89
C SER A 190 -54.51 -2.71 25.70
N CYS A 191 -54.64 -3.51 26.76
CA CYS A 191 -55.47 -4.72 26.71
C CYS A 191 -56.95 -4.33 26.77
N TRP A 192 -57.70 -4.65 25.70
CA TRP A 192 -59.15 -4.40 25.61
C TRP A 192 -59.99 -5.48 26.32
N CYS A 193 -59.34 -6.30 27.13
CA CYS A 193 -59.94 -7.37 27.87
C CYS A 193 -60.77 -6.84 29.05
N THR A 194 -61.92 -7.46 29.29
CA THR A 194 -62.87 -7.05 30.35
C THR A 194 -62.29 -7.18 31.75
N CYS A 195 -61.21 -7.97 31.95
CA CYS A 195 -60.52 -8.11 33.23
C CYS A 195 -59.86 -6.82 33.74
N HIS A 196 -59.70 -5.78 32.91
CA HIS A 196 -59.19 -4.46 33.35
C HIS A 196 -60.23 -3.34 33.35
N ARG A 197 -61.49 -3.62 33.03
CA ARG A 197 -62.49 -2.58 32.79
C ARG A 197 -62.97 -1.84 34.05
N ASN A 198 -62.46 -2.18 35.25
CA ASN A 198 -63.01 -1.61 36.48
C ASN A 198 -62.10 -1.60 37.73
N ILE A 199 -60.86 -1.08 37.66
CA ILE A 199 -60.11 -0.73 38.88
C ILE A 199 -59.45 0.64 38.75
N LYS A 200 -60.16 1.67 39.21
CA LYS A 200 -59.57 2.92 39.72
C LYS A 200 -59.20 2.70 41.19
N SER A 201 -58.00 2.20 41.50
CA SER A 201 -57.34 2.46 42.79
C SER A 201 -55.95 1.81 42.87
N THR A 202 -55.04 2.59 43.43
CA THR A 202 -53.70 2.27 43.95
C THR A 202 -53.61 1.00 44.81
N THR A 203 -53.47 -0.18 44.20
CA THR A 203 -52.93 -1.39 44.86
C THR A 203 -52.45 -2.41 43.81
N PRO A 204 -51.30 -3.10 44.00
CA PRO A 204 -50.81 -4.09 43.03
C PRO A 204 -51.74 -5.31 43.07
N CYS A 205 -52.50 -5.53 42.00
CA CYS A 205 -53.35 -6.70 41.87
C CYS A 205 -52.49 -7.94 41.58
N GLN A 206 -52.06 -8.61 42.65
CA GLN A 206 -51.74 -10.03 42.58
C GLN A 206 -53.07 -10.78 42.43
N THR A 207 -53.41 -11.25 41.24
CA THR A 207 -53.79 -12.66 40.95
C THR A 207 -54.49 -12.83 39.59
N ILE A 208 -53.96 -13.81 38.83
CA ILE A 208 -54.65 -14.66 37.84
C ILE A 208 -55.10 -13.93 36.56
N GLY A 209 -54.11 -13.73 35.67
CA GLY A 209 -54.32 -13.23 34.30
C GLY A 209 -54.97 -14.27 33.38
N CYS A 210 -55.93 -13.82 32.58
CA CYS A 210 -56.48 -14.55 31.45
C CYS A 210 -55.37 -14.96 30.47
N ASN A 211 -55.36 -16.21 29.98
CA ASN A 211 -54.38 -16.71 29.00
C ASN A 211 -54.31 -15.85 27.71
N GLY A 212 -55.39 -15.14 27.35
CA GLY A 212 -55.42 -14.23 26.20
C GLY A 212 -54.72 -12.88 26.43
N CYS A 213 -54.49 -12.48 27.68
CA CYS A 213 -53.89 -11.19 28.04
C CYS A 213 -52.38 -11.27 28.17
N TYR A 214 -51.82 -12.47 28.36
CA TYR A 214 -50.37 -12.70 28.49
C TYR A 214 -49.58 -12.05 27.34
N LYS A 215 -50.04 -12.18 26.09
CA LYS A 215 -49.39 -11.59 24.91
C LYS A 215 -49.37 -10.05 24.90
N HIS A 216 -50.31 -9.39 25.58
CA HIS A 216 -50.41 -7.92 25.64
C HIS A 216 -49.63 -7.33 26.83
N HIS A 217 -49.17 -8.17 27.75
CA HIS A 217 -48.39 -7.81 28.95
C HIS A 217 -46.98 -8.40 28.92
N ILE A 218 -46.57 -9.06 27.82
CA ILE A 218 -45.17 -9.45 27.62
C ILE A 218 -44.36 -8.17 27.47
N LYS A 219 -43.49 -7.93 28.46
CA LYS A 219 -42.46 -6.91 28.37
C LYS A 219 -41.50 -7.28 27.24
N ILE A 220 -41.55 -6.56 26.14
CA ILE A 220 -40.56 -6.67 25.07
C ILE A 220 -39.39 -5.78 25.48
N LEU A 221 -38.25 -6.39 25.77
CA LEU A 221 -36.99 -5.69 26.03
C LEU A 221 -36.23 -5.54 24.72
N ASP A 222 -35.81 -4.32 24.43
CA ASP A 222 -34.90 -4.02 23.34
C ASP A 222 -33.45 -3.96 23.84
N TYR A 223 -32.52 -4.40 23.00
CA TYR A 223 -31.11 -4.55 23.35
C TYR A 223 -30.24 -3.73 22.39
N ASP A 224 -29.58 -2.68 22.89
CA ASP A 224 -28.70 -1.82 22.09
C ASP A 224 -27.20 -2.12 22.34
N TYR A 225 -26.58 -2.82 21.40
CA TYR A 225 -25.15 -3.18 21.46
C TYR A 225 -24.22 -2.02 21.07
N THR A 226 -24.76 -0.86 20.69
CA THR A 226 -23.97 0.27 20.16
C THR A 226 -22.95 0.76 21.17
N VAL A 227 -23.34 0.94 22.43
CA VAL A 227 -22.45 1.42 23.51
C VAL A 227 -21.27 0.46 23.73
N VAL A 228 -21.52 -0.85 23.70
CA VAL A 228 -20.47 -1.88 23.81
C VAL A 228 -19.54 -1.81 22.60
N SER A 229 -20.11 -1.77 21.39
CA SER A 229 -19.34 -1.70 20.14
C SER A 229 -18.48 -0.43 20.03
N GLN A 230 -18.97 0.71 20.52
CA GLN A 230 -18.25 1.98 20.56
C GLN A 230 -17.08 1.90 21.54
N HIS A 231 -17.29 1.32 22.72
CA HIS A 231 -16.23 1.12 23.71
C HIS A 231 -15.10 0.24 23.15
N ILE A 232 -15.45 -0.85 22.46
CA ILE A 232 -14.46 -1.73 21.78
C ILE A 232 -13.69 -0.95 20.69
N LYS A 233 -14.39 -0.13 19.89
CA LYS A 233 -13.75 0.71 18.85
C LYS A 233 -12.81 1.76 19.44
N MET A 234 -13.16 2.34 20.59
CA MET A 234 -12.28 3.27 21.31
C MET A 234 -11.00 2.57 21.77
N PHE A 235 -11.12 1.38 22.37
CA PHE A 235 -9.95 0.60 22.78
C PHE A 235 -9.04 0.25 21.60
N LEU A 236 -9.60 -0.14 20.44
CA LEU A 236 -8.83 -0.35 19.21
C LEU A 236 -8.01 0.89 18.83
N ASN A 237 -8.58 2.09 18.96
CA ASN A 237 -7.91 3.32 18.58
C ASN A 237 -6.82 3.72 19.58
N GLU A 238 -7.01 3.46 20.87
CA GLU A 238 -5.96 3.67 21.88
C GLU A 238 -4.83 2.65 21.70
N ALA A 239 -5.14 1.36 21.51
CA ALA A 239 -4.15 0.32 21.26
C ALA A 239 -3.24 0.65 20.05
N LYS A 240 -3.79 1.29 19.00
CA LYS A 240 -3.00 1.69 17.81
C LYS A 240 -1.90 2.72 18.09
N LYS A 241 -1.96 3.44 19.22
CA LYS A 241 -0.97 4.45 19.61
C LYS A 241 0.21 3.84 20.38
N GLU A 242 0.07 2.60 20.82
CA GLU A 242 1.05 1.90 21.64
C GLU A 242 2.19 1.29 20.84
N ASN A 243 3.25 0.87 21.53
CA ASN A 243 4.34 0.11 20.95
C ASN A 243 3.82 -1.16 20.24
N PRO A 244 4.45 -1.60 19.12
CA PRO A 244 3.94 -2.71 18.32
C PRO A 244 3.72 -4.01 19.10
N LYS A 245 4.62 -4.34 20.03
CA LYS A 245 4.51 -5.56 20.87
C LYS A 245 3.30 -5.46 21.79
N ALA A 246 3.19 -4.37 22.55
CA ALA A 246 2.04 -4.10 23.41
C ALA A 246 0.73 -4.08 22.63
N CYS A 247 0.70 -3.38 21.49
CA CYS A 247 -0.46 -3.27 20.61
C CYS A 247 -0.98 -4.65 20.17
N VAL A 248 -0.13 -5.54 19.66
CA VAL A 248 -0.57 -6.89 19.22
C VAL A 248 -1.21 -7.68 20.37
N VAL A 249 -0.60 -7.64 21.56
CA VAL A 249 -1.10 -8.33 22.74
C VAL A 249 -2.44 -7.74 23.20
N MET A 250 -2.55 -6.41 23.25
CA MET A 250 -3.80 -5.71 23.58
C MET A 250 -4.92 -6.08 22.60
N LEU A 251 -4.65 -6.14 21.30
CA LEU A 251 -5.66 -6.48 20.30
C LEU A 251 -6.14 -7.93 20.43
N LEU A 252 -5.21 -8.88 20.59
CA LEU A 252 -5.55 -10.30 20.75
C LEU A 252 -6.26 -10.58 22.09
N GLY A 253 -5.81 -9.94 23.17
CA GLY A 253 -6.47 -10.01 24.48
C GLY A 253 -7.88 -9.44 24.44
N ALA A 254 -8.07 -8.29 23.78
CA ALA A 254 -9.39 -7.69 23.60
C ALA A 254 -10.34 -8.58 22.79
N ILE A 255 -9.86 -9.23 21.72
CA ILE A 255 -10.63 -10.23 20.97
C ILE A 255 -11.17 -11.30 21.91
N LYS A 256 -10.32 -11.87 22.78
CA LYS A 256 -10.74 -12.89 23.74
C LYS A 256 -11.88 -12.41 24.64
N LEU A 257 -11.86 -11.13 25.03
CA LEU A 257 -12.86 -10.56 25.92
C LEU A 257 -14.24 -10.38 25.26
N PHE A 258 -14.30 -9.95 23.99
CA PHE A 258 -15.60 -9.65 23.35
C PHE A 258 -16.12 -10.75 22.40
N VAL A 259 -15.28 -11.72 22.00
CA VAL A 259 -15.67 -12.73 20.99
C VAL A 259 -16.84 -13.62 21.44
N THR A 260 -17.04 -13.76 22.75
CA THR A 260 -18.11 -14.55 23.35
C THR A 260 -19.36 -13.73 23.69
N HIS A 261 -19.42 -12.44 23.31
CA HIS A 261 -20.59 -11.62 23.55
C HIS A 261 -21.79 -12.10 22.72
N THR A 262 -22.95 -12.24 23.37
CA THR A 262 -24.19 -12.75 22.81
C THR A 262 -25.39 -12.04 23.43
N THR A 263 -26.58 -12.15 22.83
CA THR A 263 -27.81 -11.54 23.37
C THR A 263 -28.70 -12.58 24.04
N PRO A 264 -29.25 -12.32 25.23
CA PRO A 264 -30.35 -13.10 25.78
C PRO A 264 -31.66 -12.76 25.04
N GLY A 265 -32.36 -13.75 24.50
CA GLY A 265 -33.66 -13.55 23.85
C GLY A 265 -33.64 -13.53 22.30
N ASN A 266 -34.54 -12.75 21.70
CA ASN A 266 -34.96 -12.78 20.28
C ASN A 266 -33.80 -12.96 19.28
N ILE A 267 -33.98 -13.89 18.32
CA ILE A 267 -33.04 -14.26 17.24
C ILE A 267 -32.53 -13.03 16.46
N HIS A 268 -33.34 -11.99 16.30
CA HIS A 268 -32.94 -10.79 15.54
C HIS A 268 -31.79 -10.01 16.22
N ALA A 269 -31.85 -9.80 17.54
CA ALA A 269 -30.79 -9.12 18.28
C ALA A 269 -29.47 -9.93 18.29
N ALA A 270 -29.59 -11.26 18.36
CA ALA A 270 -28.44 -12.17 18.30
C ALA A 270 -27.69 -12.05 16.97
N ASN A 271 -28.42 -11.90 15.86
CA ASN A 271 -27.83 -11.71 14.54
C ASN A 271 -27.07 -10.38 14.43
N ILE A 272 -27.64 -9.28 14.93
CA ILE A 272 -27.01 -7.95 14.91
C ILE A 272 -25.69 -7.95 15.72
N VAL A 273 -25.70 -8.56 16.90
CA VAL A 273 -24.48 -8.69 17.72
C VAL A 273 -23.46 -9.58 17.03
N SER A 274 -23.87 -10.72 16.47
CA SER A 274 -22.98 -11.61 15.72
C SER A 274 -22.33 -10.89 14.54
N GLU A 275 -23.07 -10.10 13.78
CA GLU A 275 -22.55 -9.32 12.65
C GLU A 275 -21.57 -8.24 13.13
N THR A 276 -21.93 -7.50 14.17
CA THR A 276 -21.09 -6.45 14.76
C THR A 276 -19.78 -7.00 15.32
N VAL A 277 -19.85 -8.11 16.08
CA VAL A 277 -18.67 -8.81 16.60
C VAL A 277 -17.80 -9.31 15.44
N SER A 278 -18.40 -9.89 14.39
CA SER A 278 -17.66 -10.35 13.21
C SER A 278 -16.91 -9.21 12.50
N MET A 279 -17.55 -8.04 12.34
CA MET A 279 -16.89 -6.85 11.79
C MET A 279 -15.74 -6.36 12.68
N LEU A 280 -15.92 -6.35 14.00
CA LEU A 280 -14.89 -5.95 14.95
C LEU A 280 -13.70 -6.92 14.94
N LEU A 281 -13.96 -8.23 14.93
CA LEU A 281 -12.93 -9.27 14.79
C LEU A 281 -12.06 -9.01 13.55
N TRP A 282 -12.67 -8.77 12.39
CA TRP A 282 -11.93 -8.45 11.16
C TRP A 282 -11.10 -7.17 11.28
N ARG A 283 -11.62 -6.12 11.92
CA ARG A 283 -10.89 -4.86 12.13
C ARG A 283 -9.66 -5.04 13.03
N PHE A 284 -9.80 -5.78 14.12
CA PHE A 284 -8.68 -6.07 15.03
C PHE A 284 -7.64 -6.97 14.35
N MET A 285 -8.08 -8.05 13.70
CA MET A 285 -7.18 -8.98 13.01
C MET A 285 -6.43 -8.31 11.84
N THR A 286 -7.08 -7.42 11.11
CA THR A 286 -6.44 -6.61 10.07
C THR A 286 -5.23 -5.84 10.62
N LYS A 287 -5.40 -5.19 11.78
CA LYS A 287 -4.29 -4.47 12.43
C LYS A 287 -3.21 -5.41 12.95
N VAL A 288 -3.58 -6.56 13.54
CA VAL A 288 -2.63 -7.60 13.98
C VAL A 288 -1.77 -8.07 12.80
N TRP A 289 -2.38 -8.44 11.67
CA TRP A 289 -1.65 -8.86 10.47
C TRP A 289 -0.72 -7.79 9.93
N MET A 290 -1.16 -6.54 9.89
CA MET A 290 -0.30 -5.42 9.48
C MET A 290 0.93 -5.30 10.39
N LEU A 291 0.75 -5.41 11.72
CA LEU A 291 1.86 -5.32 12.68
C LEU A 291 2.85 -6.48 12.52
N LEU A 292 2.35 -7.71 12.38
CA LEU A 292 3.19 -8.91 12.19
C LEU A 292 4.02 -8.86 10.91
N VAL A 293 3.57 -8.15 9.87
CA VAL A 293 4.35 -7.92 8.66
C VAL A 293 5.32 -6.75 8.82
N ALA A 294 4.84 -5.64 9.39
CA ALA A 294 5.57 -4.38 9.48
C ALA A 294 6.79 -4.47 10.41
N PHE A 295 6.66 -5.15 11.55
CA PHE A 295 7.68 -5.23 12.58
C PHE A 295 8.34 -6.60 12.64
N ASN A 296 9.56 -6.65 13.16
CA ASN A 296 10.30 -7.89 13.34
C ASN A 296 10.12 -8.35 14.79
N PHE A 297 9.34 -9.40 14.98
CA PHE A 297 9.17 -10.05 16.27
C PHE A 297 10.04 -11.32 16.34
N SER A 298 10.43 -11.74 17.54
CA SER A 298 11.11 -13.02 17.73
C SER A 298 10.21 -14.19 17.34
N SER A 299 10.80 -15.28 16.86
CA SER A 299 10.07 -16.49 16.48
C SER A 299 9.37 -17.14 17.68
N SER A 300 9.95 -17.05 18.89
CA SER A 300 9.33 -17.49 20.15
C SER A 300 8.03 -16.72 20.42
N PHE A 301 8.07 -15.38 20.31
CA PHE A 301 6.92 -14.53 20.54
C PHE A 301 5.79 -14.80 19.55
N ILE A 302 6.09 -14.89 18.25
CA ILE A 302 5.07 -15.21 17.22
C ILE A 302 4.43 -16.58 17.51
N LYS A 303 5.20 -17.59 17.93
CA LYS A 303 4.69 -18.92 18.27
C LYS A 303 3.76 -18.89 19.50
N GLN A 304 4.08 -18.08 20.52
CA GLN A 304 3.21 -17.89 21.68
C GLN A 304 1.89 -17.20 21.27
N LEU A 305 1.94 -16.17 20.42
CA LEU A 305 0.74 -15.51 19.88
C LEU A 305 -0.12 -16.45 19.03
N GLU A 306 0.50 -17.26 18.17
CA GLU A 306 -0.19 -18.27 17.35
C GLU A 306 -0.88 -19.31 18.24
N THR A 307 -0.21 -19.77 19.29
CA THR A 307 -0.77 -20.73 20.27
C THR A 307 -1.96 -20.12 21.01
N PHE A 308 -1.88 -18.85 21.39
CA PHE A 308 -3.00 -18.11 21.97
C PHE A 308 -4.18 -18.02 20.99
N TYR A 309 -3.91 -17.61 19.74
CA TYR A 309 -4.94 -17.41 18.73
C TYR A 309 -5.71 -18.71 18.42
N GLN A 310 -5.00 -19.83 18.32
CA GLN A 310 -5.61 -21.14 18.07
C GLN A 310 -6.55 -21.60 19.20
N LYS A 311 -6.40 -21.07 20.41
CA LYS A 311 -7.25 -21.37 21.57
C LYS A 311 -8.45 -20.43 21.71
N LEU A 312 -8.58 -19.41 20.85
CA LEU A 312 -9.70 -18.47 20.92
C LEU A 312 -11.03 -19.17 20.57
N PRO A 313 -12.11 -18.90 21.32
CA PRO A 313 -13.43 -19.47 21.04
C PRO A 313 -14.11 -18.71 19.89
N LEU A 314 -13.55 -18.80 18.68
CA LEU A 314 -14.11 -18.13 17.50
C LEU A 314 -15.50 -18.70 17.16
N PRO A 315 -16.49 -17.86 16.81
CA PRO A 315 -17.82 -18.32 16.42
C PRO A 315 -17.77 -19.27 15.22
N SER A 316 -18.69 -20.23 15.15
CA SER A 316 -18.72 -21.25 14.08
C SER A 316 -18.95 -20.65 12.69
N ASN A 317 -19.59 -19.49 12.59
CA ASN A 317 -19.82 -18.71 11.38
C ASN A 317 -18.66 -17.73 11.05
N CYS A 318 -17.58 -17.73 11.82
CA CYS A 318 -16.46 -16.82 11.59
C CYS A 318 -15.64 -17.24 10.35
N THR A 319 -15.41 -16.28 9.44
CA THR A 319 -14.62 -16.47 8.22
C THR A 319 -13.11 -16.28 8.42
N LEU A 320 -12.68 -15.99 9.66
CA LEU A 320 -11.26 -15.82 9.95
C LEU A 320 -10.51 -17.16 9.85
N PRO A 321 -9.24 -17.14 9.44
CA PRO A 321 -8.43 -18.34 9.40
C PRO A 321 -8.24 -18.93 10.81
N LYS A 322 -7.97 -20.24 10.90
CA LYS A 322 -7.70 -20.93 12.18
C LYS A 322 -6.31 -20.63 12.78
N SER A 323 -5.46 -19.95 12.01
CA SER A 323 -4.10 -19.52 12.36
C SER A 323 -3.95 -18.03 12.06
N LEU A 324 -2.95 -17.36 12.63
CA LEU A 324 -2.65 -15.97 12.27
C LEU A 324 -2.34 -15.83 10.78
N SER A 325 -1.88 -16.90 10.10
CA SER A 325 -1.78 -16.97 8.63
C SER A 325 -0.86 -15.90 8.01
N VAL A 326 0.17 -15.50 8.75
CA VAL A 326 1.24 -14.61 8.28
C VAL A 326 2.53 -15.42 8.22
N LEU A 327 3.13 -15.54 7.03
CA LEU A 327 4.44 -16.17 6.92
C LEU A 327 5.52 -15.21 7.46
N PRO A 328 6.46 -15.65 8.29
CA PRO A 328 7.57 -14.79 8.68
C PRO A 328 8.48 -14.53 7.47
N TRP A 329 9.25 -13.44 7.49
CA TRP A 329 10.10 -13.03 6.36
C TRP A 329 11.21 -14.03 6.01
N ASP A 330 11.61 -14.86 6.98
CA ASP A 330 12.58 -15.93 6.86
C ASP A 330 11.97 -17.29 6.45
N ASP A 331 10.64 -17.37 6.24
CA ASP A 331 10.00 -18.59 5.75
C ASP A 331 10.69 -19.09 4.46
N PRO A 332 11.05 -20.38 4.36
CA PRO A 332 11.82 -20.88 3.23
C PRO A 332 11.16 -20.70 1.86
N LEU A 333 9.83 -20.74 1.78
CA LEU A 333 9.10 -20.54 0.51
C LEU A 333 9.08 -19.06 0.16
N LEU A 334 8.70 -18.20 1.10
CA LEU A 334 8.67 -16.75 0.90
C LEU A 334 10.08 -16.20 0.57
N SER A 335 11.09 -16.59 1.35
CA SER A 335 12.49 -16.18 1.16
C SER A 335 13.02 -16.61 -0.22
N ALA A 336 12.70 -17.82 -0.67
CA ALA A 336 13.08 -18.29 -2.01
C ALA A 336 12.42 -17.46 -3.13
N VAL A 337 11.17 -17.03 -2.95
CA VAL A 337 10.49 -16.11 -3.89
C VAL A 337 11.17 -14.75 -3.90
N MET A 338 11.42 -14.16 -2.72
CA MET A 338 12.05 -12.84 -2.60
C MET A 338 13.45 -12.83 -3.24
N LYS A 339 14.23 -13.90 -3.04
CA LYS A 339 15.55 -14.11 -3.64
C LYS A 339 15.51 -14.45 -5.15
N GLY A 340 14.33 -14.69 -5.73
CA GLY A 340 14.18 -15.08 -7.13
C GLY A 340 14.54 -16.53 -7.44
N GLN A 341 14.78 -17.36 -6.42
CA GLN A 341 15.07 -18.80 -6.55
C GLN A 341 13.80 -19.61 -6.83
N ASN A 342 12.63 -19.07 -6.50
CA ASN A 342 11.33 -19.66 -6.80
C ASN A 342 10.45 -18.65 -7.55
N ILE A 343 10.32 -18.85 -8.87
CA ILE A 343 9.49 -18.01 -9.74
C ILE A 343 8.04 -18.48 -9.88
N THR A 344 7.67 -19.59 -9.23
CA THR A 344 6.32 -20.17 -9.31
C THR A 344 5.48 -19.88 -8.06
N GLY A 345 6.13 -19.60 -6.94
CA GLY A 345 5.47 -19.51 -5.63
C GLY A 345 5.03 -20.87 -5.09
N GLU A 346 5.51 -21.96 -5.67
CA GLU A 346 5.10 -23.32 -5.31
C GLU A 346 6.32 -24.17 -4.93
N ARG A 347 6.15 -25.08 -3.97
CA ARG A 347 7.18 -26.05 -3.57
C ARG A 347 6.58 -27.45 -3.50
N GLN A 348 7.06 -28.33 -4.38
CA GLN A 348 6.84 -29.78 -4.30
C GLN A 348 8.15 -30.44 -3.89
N GLY A 349 8.19 -31.02 -2.69
CA GLY A 349 9.30 -31.89 -2.27
C GLY A 349 8.91 -33.34 -2.48
N LYS A 350 9.85 -34.22 -2.86
CA LYS A 350 9.63 -35.68 -2.84
C LYS A 350 9.09 -36.08 -1.46
N GLY A 351 7.84 -36.57 -1.39
CA GLY A 351 7.17 -36.98 -0.16
C GLY A 351 6.56 -35.86 0.72
N ARG A 352 6.61 -34.58 0.31
CA ARG A 352 5.98 -33.46 1.06
C ARG A 352 4.75 -32.93 0.33
N ARG A 353 3.71 -32.51 1.08
CA ARG A 353 2.51 -31.87 0.54
C ARG A 353 2.90 -30.63 -0.29
N HIS A 354 2.28 -30.48 -1.46
CA HIS A 354 2.41 -29.30 -2.30
C HIS A 354 2.07 -28.05 -1.49
N LYS A 355 3.01 -27.11 -1.41
CA LYS A 355 2.82 -25.83 -0.76
C LYS A 355 2.76 -24.73 -1.82
N VAL A 356 1.79 -23.85 -1.68
CA VAL A 356 1.57 -22.68 -2.54
C VAL A 356 1.65 -21.43 -1.67
N LEU A 357 2.34 -20.40 -2.14
CA LEU A 357 2.40 -19.10 -1.47
C LEU A 357 1.03 -18.41 -1.60
N CYS A 358 0.21 -18.58 -0.57
CA CYS A 358 -1.13 -18.03 -0.47
C CYS A 358 -1.26 -17.25 0.83
N GLU A 359 -1.61 -15.97 0.73
CA GLU A 359 -1.73 -15.07 1.88
C GLU A 359 -3.04 -14.26 1.81
N PRO A 360 -3.60 -13.85 2.96
CA PRO A 360 -4.72 -12.90 2.98
C PRO A 360 -4.36 -11.58 2.27
N VAL A 361 -5.31 -10.95 1.59
CA VAL A 361 -5.07 -9.68 0.87
C VAL A 361 -4.50 -8.58 1.77
N VAL A 362 -4.93 -8.52 3.03
CA VAL A 362 -4.40 -7.56 4.01
C VAL A 362 -2.90 -7.78 4.27
N VAL A 363 -2.46 -9.04 4.34
CA VAL A 363 -1.05 -9.39 4.51
C VAL A 363 -0.26 -9.00 3.26
N ILE A 364 -0.79 -9.28 2.08
CA ILE A 364 -0.20 -8.87 0.79
C ILE A 364 -0.03 -7.35 0.75
N GLN A 365 -1.08 -6.59 1.10
CA GLN A 365 -1.03 -5.12 1.18
C GLN A 365 0.06 -4.65 2.14
N ALA A 366 0.11 -5.19 3.37
CA ALA A 366 1.14 -4.83 4.33
C ALA A 366 2.56 -5.12 3.84
N ARG A 367 2.76 -6.23 3.10
CA ARG A 367 4.06 -6.54 2.48
C ARG A 367 4.42 -5.57 1.37
N VAL A 368 3.44 -5.22 0.53
CA VAL A 368 3.61 -4.20 -0.52
C VAL A 368 4.05 -2.88 0.12
N CYS A 369 3.35 -2.40 1.16
CA CYS A 369 3.71 -1.20 1.91
C CYS A 369 5.16 -1.26 2.42
N LYS A 370 5.52 -2.34 3.12
CA LYS A 370 6.86 -2.49 3.72
C LYS A 370 7.97 -2.54 2.66
N LEU A 371 7.76 -3.26 1.56
CA LEU A 371 8.76 -3.36 0.49
C LEU A 371 8.91 -2.03 -0.27
N GLN A 372 7.83 -1.27 -0.45
CA GLN A 372 7.89 0.06 -1.04
C GLN A 372 8.64 1.05 -0.14
N GLN A 373 8.36 1.07 1.17
CA GLN A 373 9.08 1.90 2.15
C GLN A 373 10.58 1.59 2.19
N GLN A 374 10.96 0.33 1.93
CA GLN A 374 12.34 -0.12 1.88
C GLN A 374 12.99 0.02 0.48
N ASN A 375 12.28 0.58 -0.51
CA ASN A 375 12.71 0.64 -1.91
C ASN A 375 13.11 -0.73 -2.52
N LYS A 376 12.57 -1.84 -2.00
CA LYS A 376 12.83 -3.21 -2.46
C LYS A 376 11.90 -3.61 -3.60
N TYR A 377 11.96 -2.87 -4.70
CA TYR A 377 11.02 -2.99 -5.82
C TYR A 377 11.17 -4.31 -6.58
N ARG A 378 12.38 -4.86 -6.68
CA ARG A 378 12.64 -6.17 -7.28
C ARG A 378 11.95 -7.31 -6.53
N GLU A 379 12.13 -7.34 -5.22
CA GLU A 379 11.53 -8.34 -4.32
C GLU A 379 10.00 -8.22 -4.34
N LEU A 380 9.49 -6.99 -4.34
CA LEU A 380 8.06 -6.69 -4.48
C LEU A 380 7.48 -7.24 -5.78
N ALA A 381 8.14 -7.00 -6.91
CA ALA A 381 7.71 -7.52 -8.21
C ALA A 381 7.73 -9.06 -8.23
N ARG A 382 8.77 -9.69 -7.69
CA ARG A 382 8.86 -11.16 -7.58
C ARG A 382 7.71 -11.74 -6.76
N TYR A 383 7.43 -11.15 -5.61
CA TYR A 383 6.36 -11.56 -4.72
C TYR A 383 4.98 -11.46 -5.37
N LEU A 384 4.64 -10.30 -5.94
CA LEU A 384 3.33 -10.05 -6.55
C LEU A 384 3.09 -10.95 -7.78
N LYS A 385 4.13 -11.29 -8.55
CA LYS A 385 4.00 -12.20 -9.69
C LYS A 385 3.41 -13.56 -9.28
N VAL A 386 3.76 -14.08 -8.10
CA VAL A 386 3.48 -15.48 -7.74
C VAL A 386 2.48 -15.67 -6.60
N VAL A 387 2.31 -14.68 -5.71
CA VAL A 387 1.41 -14.82 -4.56
C VAL A 387 -0.05 -15.00 -5.02
N LYS A 388 -0.78 -15.86 -4.29
CA LYS A 388 -2.21 -16.11 -4.48
C LYS A 388 -3.01 -15.61 -3.27
N SER A 389 -4.28 -15.28 -3.47
CA SER A 389 -5.21 -14.92 -2.41
C SER A 389 -6.65 -15.28 -2.79
N ILE A 390 -7.55 -15.33 -1.81
CA ILE A 390 -8.98 -15.65 -2.01
C ILE A 390 -9.70 -14.48 -2.72
N ASN A 391 -9.31 -13.23 -2.43
CA ASN A 391 -9.86 -12.05 -3.09
C ASN A 391 -9.02 -11.67 -4.32
N ASN A 392 -9.47 -12.16 -5.48
CA ASN A 392 -8.76 -12.03 -6.75
C ASN A 392 -8.73 -10.60 -7.31
N LEU A 393 -9.75 -9.76 -7.06
CA LEU A 393 -9.84 -8.44 -7.70
C LEU A 393 -8.82 -7.44 -7.12
N THR A 394 -8.74 -7.35 -5.78
CA THR A 394 -7.78 -6.45 -5.12
C THR A 394 -6.34 -6.91 -5.39
N LEU A 395 -6.10 -8.22 -5.38
CA LEU A 395 -4.81 -8.78 -5.76
C LEU A 395 -4.46 -8.45 -7.21
N GLN A 396 -5.40 -8.56 -8.15
CA GLN A 396 -5.15 -8.25 -9.56
C GLN A 396 -4.74 -6.79 -9.74
N ARG A 397 -5.39 -5.84 -9.06
CA ARG A 397 -4.98 -4.41 -9.09
C ARG A 397 -3.53 -4.21 -8.63
N MET A 398 -3.10 -4.92 -7.59
CA MET A 398 -1.70 -4.88 -7.14
C MET A 398 -0.76 -5.54 -8.15
N LYS A 399 -1.17 -6.66 -8.78
CA LYS A 399 -0.39 -7.31 -9.84
C LYS A 399 -0.25 -6.44 -11.09
N ASP A 400 -1.25 -5.64 -11.42
CA ASP A 400 -1.20 -4.70 -12.54
C ASP A 400 -0.16 -3.58 -12.33
N LEU A 401 0.34 -3.38 -11.10
CA LEU A 401 1.44 -2.47 -10.77
C LEU A 401 2.84 -3.12 -10.85
N VAL A 402 2.94 -4.42 -11.13
CA VAL A 402 4.24 -5.10 -11.30
C VAL A 402 5.15 -4.42 -12.33
N PRO A 403 4.68 -3.96 -13.52
CA PRO A 403 5.53 -3.23 -14.45
C PRO A 403 6.10 -1.94 -13.86
N LEU A 404 5.30 -1.18 -13.09
CA LEU A 404 5.76 0.03 -12.41
C LEU A 404 6.90 -0.30 -11.42
N TYR A 405 6.77 -1.36 -10.64
CA TYR A 405 7.82 -1.77 -9.70
C TYR A 405 9.09 -2.25 -10.42
N LEU A 406 8.96 -2.98 -11.54
CA LEU A 406 10.11 -3.35 -12.36
C LEU A 406 10.80 -2.11 -12.95
N CYS A 407 10.04 -1.11 -13.41
CA CYS A 407 10.61 0.16 -13.84
C CYS A 407 11.34 0.88 -12.70
N LYS A 408 10.75 0.93 -11.49
CA LYS A 408 11.40 1.53 -10.31
C LYS A 408 12.67 0.81 -9.85
N ASP A 409 12.83 -0.47 -10.20
CA ASP A 409 14.07 -1.24 -10.01
C ASP A 409 15.10 -1.00 -11.13
N GLY A 410 14.71 -0.34 -12.22
CA GLY A 410 15.52 -0.18 -13.43
C GLY A 410 15.40 -1.33 -14.45
N ASP A 411 14.56 -2.34 -14.19
CA ASP A 411 14.30 -3.46 -15.11
C ASP A 411 13.21 -3.12 -16.14
N TYR A 412 13.52 -2.19 -17.06
CA TYR A 412 12.59 -1.78 -18.12
C TYR A 412 12.25 -2.93 -19.08
N THR A 413 13.21 -3.80 -19.38
CA THR A 413 12.99 -4.95 -20.27
C THR A 413 12.01 -5.93 -19.63
N GLY A 414 12.19 -6.26 -18.36
CA GLY A 414 11.27 -7.09 -17.60
C GLY A 414 9.89 -6.46 -17.47
N ALA A 415 9.80 -5.13 -17.30
CA ALA A 415 8.52 -4.41 -17.28
C ALA A 415 7.77 -4.54 -18.60
N VAL A 416 8.41 -4.25 -19.74
CA VAL A 416 7.83 -4.36 -21.09
C VAL A 416 7.41 -5.79 -21.39
N CYS A 417 8.26 -6.77 -21.09
CA CYS A 417 7.95 -8.19 -21.25
C CYS A 417 6.73 -8.59 -20.41
N HIS A 418 6.63 -8.13 -19.16
CA HIS A 418 5.49 -8.44 -18.30
C HIS A 418 4.19 -7.82 -18.80
N MET A 419 4.22 -6.58 -19.30
CA MET A 419 3.04 -5.90 -19.85
C MET A 419 2.48 -6.59 -21.09
N LEU A 420 3.37 -7.09 -21.96
CA LEU A 420 3.02 -7.67 -23.25
C LEU A 420 2.82 -9.19 -23.21
N SER A 421 3.20 -9.85 -22.11
CA SER A 421 2.98 -11.29 -21.95
C SER A 421 1.51 -11.58 -21.64
N PRO A 422 0.85 -12.52 -22.34
CA PRO A 422 -0.48 -12.98 -21.99
C PRO A 422 -0.42 -13.76 -20.67
N MET A 423 -1.38 -13.51 -19.78
CA MET A 423 -1.56 -14.34 -18.58
C MET A 423 -2.42 -15.56 -18.95
N PRO A 424 -2.24 -16.73 -18.31
CA PRO A 424 -3.08 -17.89 -18.59
C PRO A 424 -4.57 -17.55 -18.48
N GLY A 425 -5.30 -17.65 -19.59
CA GLY A 425 -6.75 -17.36 -19.65
C GLY A 425 -7.15 -15.87 -19.65
N ALA A 426 -6.21 -14.93 -19.81
CA ALA A 426 -6.51 -13.49 -19.84
C ALA A 426 -5.69 -12.73 -20.89
N MET A 427 -6.24 -11.59 -21.36
CA MET A 427 -5.50 -10.67 -22.22
C MET A 427 -4.28 -10.10 -21.49
N CYS A 428 -3.24 -9.70 -22.24
CA CYS A 428 -2.06 -9.05 -21.67
C CYS A 428 -2.44 -7.74 -20.96
N LEU A 429 -1.57 -7.25 -20.07
CA LEU A 429 -1.83 -6.01 -19.34
C LEU A 429 -1.89 -4.80 -20.29
N ALA A 430 -1.03 -4.80 -21.31
CA ALA A 430 -0.98 -3.75 -22.33
C ALA A 430 -2.35 -3.49 -23.00
N SER A 431 -3.16 -4.52 -23.22
CA SER A 431 -4.49 -4.38 -23.84
C SER A 431 -5.54 -3.70 -22.95
N ARG A 432 -5.23 -3.52 -21.65
CA ARG A 432 -6.13 -2.89 -20.66
C ARG A 432 -5.67 -1.52 -20.19
N LEU A 433 -4.53 -1.03 -20.65
CA LEU A 433 -4.02 0.29 -20.29
C LEU A 433 -5.00 1.38 -20.72
N THR A 434 -5.22 2.36 -19.85
CA THR A 434 -5.88 3.60 -20.25
C THR A 434 -4.90 4.49 -21.05
N PRO A 435 -5.39 5.44 -21.86
CA PRO A 435 -4.52 6.40 -22.54
C PRO A 435 -3.58 7.17 -21.62
N GLN A 436 -4.00 7.45 -20.38
CA GLN A 436 -3.18 8.15 -19.39
C GLN A 436 -2.09 7.24 -18.83
N GLN A 437 -2.43 5.98 -18.49
CA GLN A 437 -1.45 5.00 -18.02
C GLN A 437 -0.41 4.68 -19.10
N PHE A 438 -0.82 4.59 -20.37
CA PHE A 438 0.10 4.41 -21.48
C PHE A 438 1.10 5.57 -21.59
N ARG A 439 0.63 6.82 -21.52
CA ARG A 439 1.49 8.01 -21.51
C ARG A 439 2.43 8.03 -20.29
N ALA A 440 1.94 7.62 -19.11
CA ALA A 440 2.77 7.50 -17.92
C ALA A 440 3.89 6.48 -18.12
N TYR A 441 3.62 5.30 -18.69
CA TYR A 441 4.66 4.33 -19.00
C TYR A 441 5.66 4.83 -20.05
N LEU A 442 5.21 5.51 -21.10
CA LEU A 442 6.11 6.15 -22.05
C LEU A 442 7.03 7.16 -21.35
N ARG A 443 6.48 8.02 -20.48
CA ARG A 443 7.27 8.94 -19.67
C ARG A 443 8.31 8.21 -18.82
N ILE A 444 7.92 7.15 -18.13
CA ILE A 444 8.83 6.36 -17.27
C ILE A 444 10.00 5.82 -18.10
N LEU A 445 9.71 5.26 -19.28
CA LEU A 445 10.72 4.65 -20.14
C LEU A 445 11.66 5.67 -20.79
N THR A 446 11.24 6.95 -20.95
CA THR A 446 12.06 7.97 -21.61
C THR A 446 12.73 8.98 -20.66
N SER A 447 12.17 9.23 -19.48
CA SER A 447 12.69 10.24 -18.55
C SER A 447 13.59 9.66 -17.46
N GLY A 448 13.55 8.36 -17.21
CA GLY A 448 14.22 7.76 -16.05
C GLY A 448 13.60 8.16 -14.70
N HIS A 449 12.36 8.68 -14.71
CA HIS A 449 11.61 9.04 -13.50
C HIS A 449 10.36 8.16 -13.37
N ALA A 450 9.96 7.86 -12.13
CA ALA A 450 8.73 7.13 -11.85
C ALA A 450 7.84 7.92 -10.88
N PRO A 451 6.51 7.74 -10.95
CA PRO A 451 5.61 8.39 -10.01
C PRO A 451 5.84 7.88 -8.60
N ASP A 452 5.67 8.76 -7.62
CA ASP A 452 5.65 8.37 -6.22
C ASP A 452 4.38 7.54 -5.92
N VAL A 453 4.54 6.49 -5.13
CA VAL A 453 3.41 5.64 -4.73
C VAL A 453 2.97 6.09 -3.34
N ALA A 454 2.33 7.25 -3.29
CA ALA A 454 1.70 7.72 -2.06
C ALA A 454 0.50 6.82 -1.74
N GLN A 455 0.53 6.17 -0.58
CA GLN A 455 -0.60 5.39 -0.09
C GLN A 455 -1.39 6.23 0.93
N GLU A 456 -2.67 6.42 0.66
CA GLU A 456 -3.60 7.00 1.64
C GLU A 456 -4.31 5.85 2.39
N PHE A 457 -4.17 5.85 3.71
CA PHE A 457 -4.92 4.95 4.58
C PHE A 457 -6.28 5.58 4.88
N ASP A 458 -7.37 4.97 4.41
CA ASP A 458 -8.71 5.34 4.88
C ASP A 458 -8.89 4.83 6.32
N THR A 459 -8.85 5.76 7.27
CA THR A 459 -8.96 5.51 8.70
C THR A 459 -10.37 5.09 9.14
N GLY A 460 -11.40 5.23 8.27
CA GLY A 460 -12.80 4.95 8.61
C GLY A 460 -13.24 3.50 8.39
N ASN A 461 -12.78 2.86 7.30
CA ASN A 461 -13.32 1.58 6.82
C ASN A 461 -12.30 0.43 6.73
N GLY A 462 -11.00 0.69 6.91
CA GLY A 462 -9.96 -0.34 6.80
C GLY A 462 -9.73 -0.83 5.36
N ASN A 463 -10.34 -0.18 4.37
CA ASN A 463 -10.08 -0.44 2.96
C ASN A 463 -9.01 0.53 2.45
N MET A 464 -7.90 0.02 1.93
CA MET A 464 -6.96 0.88 1.20
C MET A 464 -7.60 1.31 -0.12
N ILE A 465 -7.94 2.60 -0.24
CA ILE A 465 -8.15 3.23 -1.54
C ILE A 465 -6.75 3.55 -2.06
N ILE A 466 -6.26 2.76 -3.00
CA ILE A 466 -5.00 3.03 -3.69
C ILE A 466 -5.37 3.93 -4.89
N PRO A 467 -5.17 5.26 -4.82
CA PRO A 467 -5.24 6.08 -6.03
C PRO A 467 -4.24 5.53 -7.06
N ASP A 468 -4.58 5.58 -8.35
CA ASP A 468 -3.69 5.05 -9.39
C ASP A 468 -2.35 5.80 -9.36
N PRO A 469 -1.25 5.15 -8.96
CA PRO A 469 0.04 5.83 -8.81
C PRO A 469 0.54 6.38 -10.14
N LEU A 470 0.13 5.82 -11.28
CA LEU A 470 0.52 6.32 -12.61
C LEU A 470 -0.04 7.72 -12.92
N LEU A 471 -1.01 8.19 -12.14
CA LEU A 471 -1.61 9.52 -12.25
C LEU A 471 -1.06 10.50 -11.19
N SER A 472 -0.03 10.10 -10.44
CA SER A 472 0.61 10.96 -9.44
C SER A 472 1.20 12.22 -10.07
N THR A 473 1.08 13.35 -9.36
CA THR A 473 1.75 14.60 -9.72
C THR A 473 3.20 14.63 -9.26
N LYS A 474 3.59 13.75 -8.33
CA LYS A 474 4.96 13.66 -7.80
C LYS A 474 5.73 12.55 -8.51
N TRP A 475 6.88 12.90 -9.06
CA TRP A 475 7.76 11.98 -9.80
C TRP A 475 9.17 12.07 -9.24
N THR A 476 9.81 10.93 -9.05
CA THR A 476 11.17 10.83 -8.48
C THR A 476 12.10 10.13 -9.46
N PRO A 477 13.39 10.50 -9.49
CA PRO A 477 14.38 9.81 -10.31
C PRO A 477 14.53 8.35 -9.87
N ILE A 478 14.81 7.47 -10.83
CA ILE A 478 15.05 6.05 -10.59
C ILE A 478 16.55 5.84 -10.40
N GLU A 479 16.96 5.38 -9.20
CA GLU A 479 18.37 5.16 -8.86
C GLU A 479 19.03 4.15 -9.80
N GLY A 480 20.23 4.48 -10.29
CA GLY A 480 21.00 3.61 -11.18
C GLY A 480 20.38 3.36 -12.57
N SER A 481 19.34 4.10 -12.95
CA SER A 481 18.68 3.91 -14.25
C SER A 481 19.53 4.42 -15.41
N ASN A 482 19.66 3.57 -16.43
CA ASN A 482 20.07 3.97 -17.77
C ASN A 482 18.80 4.20 -18.61
N SER A 483 18.77 5.22 -19.46
CA SER A 483 17.60 5.45 -20.33
C SER A 483 17.30 4.21 -21.17
N PHE A 484 16.02 3.84 -21.27
CA PHE A 484 15.61 2.76 -22.15
C PHE A 484 15.81 3.21 -23.61
N LYS A 485 16.40 2.36 -24.44
CA LYS A 485 16.73 2.73 -25.84
C LYS A 485 15.46 3.19 -26.56
N MET A 486 15.50 4.36 -27.19
CA MET A 486 14.31 4.97 -27.82
C MET A 486 13.64 4.05 -28.86
N MET A 487 14.42 3.25 -29.59
CA MET A 487 13.84 2.26 -30.51
C MET A 487 13.05 1.16 -29.78
N GLU A 488 13.48 0.73 -28.60
CA GLU A 488 12.72 -0.23 -27.78
C GLU A 488 11.47 0.41 -27.17
N VAL A 489 11.53 1.70 -26.81
CA VAL A 489 10.35 2.49 -26.42
C VAL A 489 9.32 2.53 -27.54
N LEU A 490 9.76 2.81 -28.77
CA LEU A 490 8.90 2.85 -29.96
C LEU A 490 8.31 1.47 -30.26
N LYS A 491 9.10 0.39 -30.20
CA LYS A 491 8.59 -0.98 -30.33
C LYS A 491 7.52 -1.29 -29.29
N PHE A 492 7.75 -0.93 -28.04
CA PHE A 492 6.75 -1.06 -26.98
C PHE A 492 5.47 -0.29 -27.33
N ALA A 493 5.59 0.99 -27.70
CA ALA A 493 4.48 1.85 -28.04
C ALA A 493 3.61 1.25 -29.16
N LEU A 494 4.24 0.83 -30.26
CA LEU A 494 3.57 0.24 -31.40
C LEU A 494 2.86 -1.07 -31.04
N ARG A 495 3.49 -1.94 -30.23
CA ARG A 495 2.85 -3.18 -29.76
C ARG A 495 1.65 -2.93 -28.85
N VAL A 496 1.69 -1.90 -28.00
CA VAL A 496 0.51 -1.51 -27.20
C VAL A 496 -0.59 -0.98 -28.11
N LEU A 497 -0.26 -0.11 -29.08
CA LEU A 497 -1.23 0.45 -30.03
C LEU A 497 -1.90 -0.65 -30.87
N ASP A 498 -1.17 -1.71 -31.24
CA ASP A 498 -1.72 -2.86 -31.98
C ASP A 498 -2.71 -3.69 -31.13
N CYS A 499 -2.40 -3.91 -29.84
CA CYS A 499 -3.24 -4.76 -28.96
C CYS A 499 -4.27 -4.00 -28.09
N ASN A 500 -4.33 -2.67 -28.16
CA ASN A 500 -5.21 -1.83 -27.33
C ASN A 500 -5.98 -0.80 -28.17
N SER A 501 -7.25 -1.10 -28.45
CA SER A 501 -8.13 -0.26 -29.29
C SER A 501 -8.42 1.12 -28.69
N ILE A 502 -8.45 1.26 -27.35
CA ILE A 502 -8.73 2.52 -26.67
C ILE A 502 -7.54 3.48 -26.81
N VAL A 503 -6.33 2.96 -26.57
CA VAL A 503 -5.08 3.71 -26.73
C VAL A 503 -4.85 4.05 -28.20
N PHE A 504 -5.10 3.09 -29.11
CA PHE A 504 -5.05 3.30 -30.55
C PHE A 504 -6.00 4.39 -31.03
N ALA A 505 -7.23 4.43 -30.55
CA ALA A 505 -8.23 5.40 -30.96
C ALA A 505 -7.94 6.83 -30.48
N ASN A 506 -7.22 7.00 -29.36
CA ASN A 506 -7.01 8.27 -28.68
C ASN A 506 -5.96 9.16 -29.36
N SER A 507 -6.37 10.34 -29.84
CA SER A 507 -5.51 11.28 -30.57
C SER A 507 -4.36 11.87 -29.73
N GLU A 508 -4.61 12.21 -28.47
CA GLU A 508 -3.56 12.73 -27.56
C GLU A 508 -2.42 11.74 -27.34
N THR A 509 -2.72 10.44 -27.41
CA THR A 509 -1.70 9.39 -27.30
C THR A 509 -0.73 9.43 -28.47
N TRP A 510 -1.25 9.59 -29.69
CA TRP A 510 -0.41 9.72 -30.89
C TRP A 510 0.41 11.00 -30.87
N VAL A 511 -0.18 12.12 -30.46
CA VAL A 511 0.54 13.40 -30.30
C VAL A 511 1.67 13.25 -29.29
N TYR A 512 1.42 12.60 -28.14
CA TYR A 512 2.46 12.34 -27.14
C TYR A 512 3.57 11.45 -27.70
N LEU A 513 3.22 10.33 -28.35
CA LEU A 513 4.20 9.43 -28.97
C LEU A 513 5.08 10.18 -30.00
N LEU A 514 4.48 10.98 -30.88
CA LEU A 514 5.21 11.79 -31.86
C LEU A 514 6.14 12.79 -31.19
N SER A 515 5.70 13.45 -30.12
CA SER A 515 6.56 14.36 -29.37
C SER A 515 7.74 13.64 -28.69
N VAL A 516 7.52 12.41 -28.21
CA VAL A 516 8.56 11.57 -27.59
C VAL A 516 9.62 11.16 -28.63
N VAL A 517 9.21 10.63 -29.78
CA VAL A 517 10.18 10.22 -30.83
C VAL A 517 10.84 11.40 -31.53
N SER A 518 10.24 12.60 -31.44
CA SER A 518 10.81 13.85 -31.95
C SER A 518 11.62 14.62 -30.90
N SER A 519 11.95 13.99 -29.77
CA SER A 519 12.66 14.65 -28.66
C SER A 519 14.12 14.23 -28.56
N SER A 520 14.96 15.13 -28.05
CA SER A 520 16.35 14.81 -27.67
C SER A 520 16.40 14.15 -26.29
N PHE A 521 15.57 14.62 -25.37
CA PHE A 521 15.34 14.03 -24.05
C PHE A 521 13.97 14.42 -23.51
N THR A 522 13.50 13.70 -22.48
CA THR A 522 12.28 14.03 -21.73
C THR A 522 12.66 14.67 -20.39
N SER A 523 12.08 15.83 -20.06
CA SER A 523 12.36 16.51 -18.78
C SER A 523 11.85 15.69 -17.58
N PRO A 524 12.33 15.97 -16.35
CA PRO A 524 11.80 15.36 -15.12
C PRO A 524 10.28 15.52 -14.98
N ASP A 525 9.75 16.66 -15.43
CA ASP A 525 8.32 16.99 -15.43
C ASP A 525 7.51 16.23 -16.52
N GLY A 526 8.18 15.44 -17.35
CA GLY A 526 7.55 14.60 -18.37
C GLY A 526 7.29 15.31 -19.69
N PHE A 527 7.86 16.49 -19.90
CA PHE A 527 7.75 17.24 -21.15
C PHE A 527 8.87 16.82 -22.12
N PRO A 528 8.53 16.27 -23.29
CA PRO A 528 9.53 15.98 -24.33
C PRO A 528 10.08 17.29 -24.91
N ILE A 529 11.41 17.43 -24.92
CA ILE A 529 12.09 18.59 -25.49
C ILE A 529 12.45 18.28 -26.93
N GLY A 530 11.83 19.02 -27.86
CA GLY A 530 11.93 18.75 -29.29
C GLY A 530 13.37 18.83 -29.83
N ALA A 531 13.65 18.00 -30.82
CA ALA A 531 14.91 17.94 -31.52
C ALA A 531 14.74 18.27 -33.01
N PHE A 532 15.74 18.98 -33.54
CA PHE A 532 15.88 19.20 -34.98
C PHE A 532 16.72 18.08 -35.56
N TYR A 533 16.15 17.30 -36.48
CA TYR A 533 16.88 16.27 -37.20
C TYR A 533 17.20 16.75 -38.63
N PRO A 534 18.41 16.51 -39.12
CA PRO A 534 18.73 16.81 -40.51
C PRO A 534 17.83 15.99 -41.43
N GLU A 535 17.38 16.62 -42.50
CA GLU A 535 16.55 15.95 -43.50
C GLU A 535 17.34 14.81 -44.16
N PRO A 536 16.81 13.57 -44.18
CA PRO A 536 17.42 12.46 -44.90
C PRO A 536 17.42 12.68 -46.41
N ASP A 537 18.31 12.02 -47.14
CA ASP A 537 18.30 12.07 -48.59
C ASP A 537 17.01 11.45 -49.19
N ILE A 538 16.69 11.82 -50.43
CA ILE A 538 15.46 11.42 -51.11
C ILE A 538 15.38 9.89 -51.31
N THR A 539 16.52 9.23 -51.52
CA THR A 539 16.59 7.78 -51.71
C THR A 539 16.15 7.10 -50.42
N TYR A 540 16.75 7.47 -49.30
CA TYR A 540 16.39 6.96 -47.98
C TYR A 540 14.91 7.21 -47.64
N GLN A 541 14.41 8.44 -47.86
CA GLN A 541 13.00 8.78 -47.60
C GLN A 541 12.00 7.91 -48.40
N THR A 542 12.38 7.51 -49.61
CA THR A 542 11.55 6.68 -50.50
C THR A 542 11.59 5.22 -50.05
N GLU A 543 12.77 4.65 -49.87
CA GLU A 543 12.96 3.25 -49.45
C GLU A 543 12.36 2.97 -48.06
N THR A 544 12.47 3.94 -47.16
CA THR A 544 12.00 3.79 -45.77
C THR A 544 10.48 3.76 -45.68
N ARG A 545 9.74 4.29 -46.66
CA ARG A 545 8.27 4.24 -46.68
C ARG A 545 7.73 2.83 -46.83
N ASP A 546 8.29 2.07 -47.78
CA ASP A 546 7.90 0.69 -48.01
C ASP A 546 8.39 -0.19 -46.85
N ALA A 547 9.63 0.04 -46.37
CA ALA A 547 10.16 -0.69 -45.22
C ALA A 547 9.36 -0.45 -43.94
N ALA A 548 8.97 0.79 -43.64
CA ALA A 548 8.14 1.11 -42.48
C ALA A 548 6.76 0.46 -42.56
N SER A 549 6.16 0.41 -43.75
CA SER A 549 4.87 -0.27 -43.97
C SER A 549 5.02 -1.78 -43.73
N ALA A 550 6.06 -2.41 -44.28
CA ALA A 550 6.34 -3.84 -44.07
C ALA A 550 6.57 -4.19 -42.58
N ILE A 551 7.28 -3.34 -41.83
CA ILE A 551 7.49 -3.52 -40.38
C ILE A 551 6.14 -3.50 -39.63
N LEU A 552 5.23 -2.59 -40.01
CA LEU A 552 3.93 -2.45 -39.36
C LEU A 552 2.97 -3.59 -39.77
N GLU A 553 3.07 -4.09 -40.99
CA GLU A 553 2.35 -5.30 -41.43
C GLU A 553 2.83 -6.55 -40.68
N GLU A 554 4.15 -6.69 -40.46
CA GLU A 554 4.71 -7.77 -39.63
C GLU A 554 4.17 -7.70 -38.20
N LEU A 555 4.07 -6.48 -37.63
CA LEU A 555 3.50 -6.26 -36.30
C LEU A 555 2.07 -6.79 -36.22
N THR A 556 1.19 -6.37 -37.12
CA THR A 556 -0.22 -6.80 -37.08
C THR A 556 -0.36 -8.30 -37.33
N THR A 557 0.55 -8.91 -38.10
CA THR A 557 0.51 -10.35 -38.42
C THR A 557 1.08 -11.23 -37.30
N THR A 558 2.15 -10.78 -36.63
CA THR A 558 2.94 -11.62 -35.71
C THR A 558 2.94 -11.13 -34.24
N SER A 559 2.38 -9.95 -33.97
CA SER A 559 2.46 -9.22 -32.70
C SER A 559 3.89 -8.95 -32.21
N ARG A 560 4.86 -8.98 -33.13
CA ARG A 560 6.30 -8.75 -32.89
C ARG A 560 6.81 -7.70 -33.87
N ILE A 561 7.89 -7.02 -33.48
CA ILE A 561 8.54 -6.01 -34.31
C ILE A 561 10.00 -6.36 -34.46
N GLN A 562 10.45 -6.54 -35.69
CA GLN A 562 11.85 -6.65 -36.05
C GLN A 562 12.23 -5.41 -36.86
N ILE A 563 13.30 -4.73 -36.43
CA ILE A 563 13.81 -3.55 -37.13
C ILE A 563 15.05 -3.99 -37.91
N PRO A 564 15.02 -3.96 -39.26
CA PRO A 564 16.19 -4.26 -40.07
C PRO A 564 17.32 -3.26 -39.75
N LYS A 565 18.58 -3.74 -39.72
CA LYS A 565 19.73 -2.86 -39.48
C LYS A 565 19.88 -1.76 -40.54
N THR A 566 19.45 -2.05 -41.76
CA THR A 566 19.42 -1.08 -42.87
C THR A 566 18.45 0.07 -42.61
N PHE A 567 17.38 -0.17 -41.84
CA PHE A 567 16.37 0.85 -41.52
C PHE A 567 16.96 1.99 -40.68
N GLU A 568 17.89 1.69 -39.77
CA GLU A 568 18.54 2.70 -38.91
C GLU A 568 19.86 3.23 -39.48
N SER A 569 20.29 2.75 -40.65
CA SER A 569 21.60 3.08 -41.22
C SER A 569 21.67 4.56 -41.62
N GLY A 570 22.66 5.28 -41.08
CA GLY A 570 22.89 6.71 -41.35
C GLY A 570 21.94 7.69 -40.64
N TYR A 571 20.67 7.30 -40.43
CA TYR A 571 19.61 8.18 -39.94
C TYR A 571 18.77 7.58 -38.80
N PRO A 572 19.37 7.17 -37.66
CA PRO A 572 18.67 6.40 -36.65
C PRO A 572 17.54 7.17 -35.94
N ASP A 573 17.67 8.49 -35.74
CA ASP A 573 16.61 9.31 -35.12
C ASP A 573 15.46 9.57 -36.11
N GLN A 574 15.77 9.83 -37.37
CA GLN A 574 14.79 10.03 -38.43
C GLN A 574 14.03 8.74 -38.74
N ALA A 575 14.71 7.59 -38.74
CA ALA A 575 14.09 6.26 -38.88
C ALA A 575 12.96 6.06 -37.87
N ARG A 576 13.20 6.42 -36.59
CA ARG A 576 12.22 6.32 -35.50
C ARG A 576 11.02 7.23 -35.75
N LEU A 577 11.27 8.50 -36.12
CA LEU A 577 10.22 9.45 -36.44
C LEU A 577 9.38 8.99 -37.64
N LEU A 578 10.02 8.51 -38.70
CA LEU A 578 9.35 8.00 -39.91
C LEU A 578 8.50 6.77 -39.62
N LEU A 579 8.99 5.82 -38.81
CA LEU A 579 8.21 4.65 -38.41
C LEU A 579 6.97 5.03 -37.60
N ALA A 580 7.11 5.94 -36.62
CA ALA A 580 5.97 6.44 -35.85
C ALA A 580 4.98 7.22 -36.73
N THR A 581 5.48 7.99 -37.69
CA THR A 581 4.67 8.73 -38.66
C THR A 581 3.89 7.79 -39.57
N GLN A 582 4.52 6.72 -40.07
CA GLN A 582 3.82 5.71 -40.87
C GLN A 582 2.74 4.98 -40.07
N ALA A 583 3.02 4.66 -38.81
CA ALA A 583 2.02 4.07 -37.92
C ALA A 583 0.81 5.00 -37.71
N LEU A 584 1.04 6.31 -37.59
CA LEU A 584 -0.05 7.29 -37.54
C LEU A 584 -0.84 7.33 -38.85
N VAL A 585 -0.19 7.25 -40.01
CA VAL A 585 -0.87 7.19 -41.31
C VAL A 585 -1.81 5.99 -41.36
N LEU A 586 -1.36 4.80 -40.95
CA LEU A 586 -2.20 3.61 -40.86
C LEU A 586 -3.37 3.81 -39.88
N ARG A 587 -3.13 4.47 -38.75
CA ARG A 587 -4.20 4.83 -37.81
C ARG A 587 -5.27 5.69 -38.46
N ILE A 588 -4.87 6.72 -39.22
CA ILE A 588 -5.80 7.63 -39.92
C ILE A 588 -6.58 6.86 -40.99
N PHE A 589 -5.94 5.93 -41.71
CA PHE A 589 -6.62 5.07 -42.69
C PHE A 589 -7.64 4.13 -42.06
N HIS A 590 -7.38 3.64 -40.84
CA HIS A 590 -8.27 2.73 -40.13
C HIS A 590 -9.58 3.41 -39.71
N SER A 591 -9.54 4.63 -39.16
CA SER A 591 -10.76 5.36 -38.80
C SER A 591 -10.53 6.85 -38.66
N LYS A 592 -11.63 7.63 -38.67
CA LYS A 592 -11.63 9.09 -38.51
C LYS A 592 -10.73 9.52 -37.35
N PHE A 593 -9.88 10.52 -37.62
CA PHE A 593 -8.92 11.07 -36.66
C PHE A 593 -9.19 12.56 -36.44
N ARG A 594 -9.40 12.96 -35.18
CA ARG A 594 -9.49 14.35 -34.72
C ARG A 594 -8.99 14.46 -33.26
N PRO A 595 -8.36 15.57 -32.85
CA PRO A 595 -7.98 16.71 -33.69
C PRO A 595 -6.70 16.43 -34.50
N ILE A 596 -6.60 16.98 -35.72
CA ILE A 596 -5.41 16.86 -36.58
C ILE A 596 -4.41 17.99 -36.33
N LEU A 597 -4.86 19.14 -35.84
CA LEU A 597 -4.01 20.30 -35.64
C LEU A 597 -2.87 20.01 -34.66
N SER A 598 -3.15 19.34 -33.55
CA SER A 598 -2.13 18.95 -32.56
C SER A 598 -1.08 17.97 -33.14
N VAL A 599 -1.46 17.16 -34.12
CA VAL A 599 -0.52 16.28 -34.83
C VAL A 599 0.40 17.10 -35.70
N ILE A 600 -0.12 18.06 -36.48
CA ILE A 600 0.71 18.96 -37.31
C ILE A 600 1.73 19.68 -36.44
N MET A 601 1.29 20.21 -35.29
CA MET A 601 2.16 20.91 -34.33
C MET A 601 3.26 20.02 -33.74
N SER A 602 3.08 18.70 -33.69
CA SER A 602 4.12 17.77 -33.23
C SER A 602 5.34 17.71 -34.16
N PHE A 603 5.19 18.13 -35.43
CA PHE A 603 6.27 18.19 -36.41
C PHE A 603 7.00 19.54 -36.47
N ARG A 604 6.74 20.48 -35.55
CA ARG A 604 7.29 21.85 -35.60
C ARG A 604 8.82 21.98 -35.70
N PHE A 605 9.56 20.95 -35.31
CA PHE A 605 11.02 20.90 -35.41
C PHE A 605 11.53 20.14 -36.64
N ASN A 606 10.65 19.44 -37.36
CA ASN A 606 11.00 18.52 -38.45
C ASN A 606 10.00 18.67 -39.63
N PHE A 607 10.04 19.80 -40.34
CA PHE A 607 9.14 20.11 -41.47
C PHE A 607 9.21 19.06 -42.58
N TRP A 608 10.38 18.47 -42.81
CA TRP A 608 10.56 17.39 -43.79
C TRP A 608 9.73 16.15 -43.44
N ALA A 609 9.58 15.82 -42.15
CA ALA A 609 8.75 14.70 -41.70
C ALA A 609 7.25 15.01 -41.84
N LEU A 610 6.84 16.26 -41.63
CA LEU A 610 5.46 16.70 -41.93
C LEU A 610 5.13 16.59 -43.42
N ARG A 611 6.09 16.94 -44.27
CA ARG A 611 5.99 16.75 -45.72
C ARG A 611 5.89 15.27 -46.07
N TRP A 612 6.73 14.44 -45.46
CA TRP A 612 6.69 12.99 -45.66
C TRP A 612 5.34 12.40 -45.22
N PHE A 613 4.80 12.83 -44.08
CA PHE A 613 3.47 12.47 -43.59
C PHE A 613 2.37 12.80 -44.59
N PHE A 614 2.38 14.01 -45.15
CA PHE A 614 1.43 14.43 -46.19
C PHE A 614 1.49 13.51 -47.41
N TYR A 615 2.69 13.24 -47.94
CA TYR A 615 2.85 12.37 -49.11
C TYR A 615 2.41 10.92 -48.83
N SER A 616 2.62 10.40 -47.61
CA SER A 616 2.13 9.08 -47.22
C SER A 616 0.59 8.99 -47.18
N LEU A 617 -0.11 10.10 -47.00
CA LEU A 617 -1.58 10.16 -47.04
C LEU A 617 -2.17 10.20 -48.46
N LEU A 618 -1.37 10.55 -49.48
CA LEU A 618 -1.86 10.67 -50.86
C LEU A 618 -2.38 9.36 -51.46
N VAL A 619 -1.99 8.23 -50.88
CA VAL A 619 -2.51 6.91 -51.25
C VAL A 619 -4.03 6.85 -51.14
N ARG A 620 -4.65 7.67 -50.27
CA ARG A 620 -6.11 7.74 -50.07
C ARG A 620 -6.63 9.18 -50.14
N PRO A 621 -6.92 9.71 -51.34
CA PRO A 621 -7.36 11.10 -51.52
C PRO A 621 -8.59 11.50 -50.71
N GLU A 622 -9.52 10.57 -50.46
CA GLU A 622 -10.72 10.81 -49.67
C GLU A 622 -10.41 11.07 -48.19
N VAL A 623 -9.38 10.41 -47.65
CA VAL A 623 -8.90 10.64 -46.28
C VAL A 623 -8.23 12.00 -46.19
N LEU A 624 -7.43 12.35 -47.19
CA LEU A 624 -6.74 13.64 -47.25
C LEU A 624 -7.72 14.80 -47.34
N HIS A 625 -8.76 14.70 -48.18
CA HIS A 625 -9.85 15.68 -48.23
C HIS A 625 -10.56 15.80 -46.87
N TYR A 626 -10.87 14.68 -46.22
CA TYR A 626 -11.46 14.70 -44.87
C TYR A 626 -10.57 15.43 -43.86
N LEU A 627 -9.25 15.21 -43.88
CA LEU A 627 -8.32 15.90 -42.97
C LEU A 627 -8.25 17.41 -43.23
N LEU A 628 -8.33 17.85 -44.48
CA LEU A 628 -8.42 19.28 -44.82
C LEU A 628 -9.64 19.92 -44.18
N CYS A 629 -10.80 19.26 -44.30
CA CYS A 629 -12.05 19.69 -43.65
C CYS A 629 -11.88 19.80 -42.13
N CYS A 630 -11.33 18.75 -41.50
CA CYS A 630 -11.06 18.74 -40.05
C CYS A 630 -10.16 19.88 -39.62
N LEU A 631 -9.06 20.10 -40.33
CA LEU A 631 -8.11 21.15 -40.00
C LEU A 631 -8.74 22.54 -40.10
N LEU A 632 -9.51 22.81 -41.15
CA LEU A 632 -10.16 24.12 -41.33
C LEU A 632 -11.28 24.35 -40.32
N GLU A 633 -12.02 23.31 -39.94
CA GLU A 633 -12.99 23.37 -38.83
C GLU A 633 -12.27 23.65 -37.50
N GLU A 634 -11.17 22.94 -37.21
CA GLU A 634 -10.38 23.15 -36.00
C GLU A 634 -9.79 24.56 -35.94
N LEU A 635 -9.26 25.09 -37.04
CA LEU A 635 -8.73 26.46 -37.11
C LEU A 635 -9.82 27.53 -36.92
N SER A 636 -11.07 27.20 -37.26
CA SER A 636 -12.23 28.09 -37.12
C SER A 636 -12.94 27.97 -35.76
N ASP A 637 -12.70 26.90 -34.99
CA ASP A 637 -13.28 26.70 -33.65
C ASP A 637 -12.66 27.67 -32.63
N LYS A 638 -13.52 28.36 -31.89
CA LYS A 638 -13.16 29.36 -30.88
C LYS A 638 -12.13 28.86 -29.85
N ARG A 639 -12.17 27.57 -29.48
CA ARG A 639 -11.23 26.97 -28.53
C ARG A 639 -9.80 26.98 -29.07
N TYR A 640 -9.64 26.67 -30.35
CA TYR A 640 -8.32 26.68 -30.99
C TYR A 640 -7.89 28.08 -31.39
N GLN A 641 -8.80 29.00 -31.71
CA GLN A 641 -8.45 30.40 -31.93
C GLN A 641 -7.81 31.05 -30.70
N LEU A 642 -8.24 30.69 -29.48
CA LEU A 642 -7.58 31.12 -28.24
C LEU A 642 -6.17 30.54 -28.09
N LEU A 643 -5.95 29.30 -28.56
CA LEU A 643 -4.62 28.68 -28.57
C LEU A 643 -3.71 29.29 -29.63
N GLN A 644 -4.24 29.61 -30.81
CA GLN A 644 -3.53 30.26 -31.92
C GLN A 644 -2.90 31.60 -31.49
N ARG A 645 -3.55 32.36 -30.59
CA ARG A 645 -2.98 33.61 -30.06
C ARG A 645 -1.66 33.43 -29.29
N LYS A 646 -1.34 32.20 -28.88
CA LYS A 646 -0.09 31.85 -28.19
C LYS A 646 0.95 31.26 -29.14
N TRP A 647 0.63 31.07 -30.42
CA TRP A 647 1.55 30.46 -31.37
C TRP A 647 2.68 31.42 -31.74
N THR A 648 3.84 30.84 -31.99
CA THR A 648 4.95 31.58 -32.59
C THR A 648 4.73 31.77 -34.09
N GLU A 649 5.46 32.69 -34.72
CA GLU A 649 5.45 32.85 -36.18
C GLU A 649 5.79 31.55 -36.90
N THR A 650 6.72 30.76 -36.35
CA THR A 650 7.11 29.44 -36.87
C THR A 650 5.98 28.42 -36.82
N GLU A 651 5.11 28.47 -35.80
CA GLU A 651 3.96 27.58 -35.66
C GLU A 651 2.83 27.95 -36.64
N HIS A 652 2.57 29.26 -36.82
CA HIS A 652 1.68 29.74 -37.88
C HIS A 652 2.19 29.34 -39.28
N SER A 653 3.49 29.50 -39.51
CA SER A 653 4.17 29.11 -40.74
C SER A 653 4.10 27.60 -40.99
N LEU A 654 4.23 26.75 -39.96
CA LEU A 654 4.10 25.29 -40.06
C LEU A 654 2.71 24.86 -40.55
N VAL A 655 1.65 25.41 -39.95
CA VAL A 655 0.27 25.08 -40.34
C VAL A 655 0.00 25.57 -41.76
N ALA A 656 0.45 26.77 -42.10
CA ALA A 656 0.38 27.31 -43.44
C ALA A 656 1.12 26.44 -44.46
N TYR A 657 2.32 25.96 -44.12
CA TYR A 657 3.10 25.05 -44.94
C TYR A 657 2.35 23.75 -45.22
N PHE A 658 1.70 23.17 -44.20
CA PHE A 658 0.86 21.98 -44.38
C PHE A 658 -0.33 22.22 -45.33
N LEU A 659 -1.05 23.32 -45.14
CA LEU A 659 -2.16 23.71 -46.03
C LEU A 659 -1.66 23.96 -47.45
N CYS A 660 -0.49 24.57 -47.61
CA CYS A 660 0.11 24.86 -48.91
C CYS A 660 0.37 23.59 -49.73
N MET A 661 0.71 22.47 -49.09
CA MET A 661 0.90 21.20 -49.80
C MET A 661 -0.37 20.70 -50.51
N TYR A 662 -1.57 20.98 -50.01
CA TYR A 662 -2.83 20.70 -50.73
C TYR A 662 -2.94 21.51 -52.02
N PHE A 663 -2.34 22.69 -52.06
CA PHE A 663 -2.33 23.51 -53.26
C PHE A 663 -1.26 23.05 -54.26
N TRP A 664 -0.07 22.68 -53.79
CA TRP A 664 1.00 22.20 -54.66
C TRP A 664 0.75 20.82 -55.27
N GLU A 665 0.02 19.96 -54.57
CA GLU A 665 -0.19 18.59 -55.02
C GLU A 665 -1.28 18.50 -56.10
N ASN A 666 -0.90 18.11 -57.31
CA ASN A 666 -1.81 18.10 -58.47
C ASN A 666 -2.94 17.08 -58.33
N SER A 667 -2.69 15.97 -57.61
CA SER A 667 -3.71 14.95 -57.36
C SER A 667 -4.83 15.42 -56.41
N VAL A 668 -4.62 16.53 -55.68
CA VAL A 668 -5.64 17.14 -54.81
C VAL A 668 -6.45 18.17 -55.58
N VAL A 669 -7.75 17.90 -55.74
CA VAL A 669 -8.71 18.83 -56.36
C VAL A 669 -9.29 19.76 -55.29
N LEU A 670 -9.23 21.07 -55.53
CA LEU A 670 -9.84 22.11 -54.70
C LEU A 670 -10.87 22.87 -55.55
N ASP A 671 -12.15 22.67 -55.27
CA ASP A 671 -13.24 23.36 -55.98
C ASP A 671 -13.74 24.56 -55.15
N LEU A 672 -13.62 25.74 -55.75
CA LEU A 672 -14.04 27.05 -55.24
C LEU A 672 -15.46 27.09 -54.69
N ASN A 673 -16.38 26.28 -55.23
CA ASN A 673 -17.80 26.31 -54.86
C ASN A 673 -18.16 25.30 -53.77
N THR A 674 -17.23 24.41 -53.42
CA THR A 674 -17.48 23.31 -52.48
C THR A 674 -16.71 23.49 -51.20
N TYR A 675 -17.22 22.86 -50.16
CA TYR A 675 -16.54 22.75 -48.89
C TYR A 675 -15.34 21.79 -49.03
N PRO A 676 -14.15 22.12 -48.50
CA PRO A 676 -13.89 23.21 -47.55
C PRO A 676 -13.32 24.50 -48.16
N THR A 677 -13.08 24.56 -49.47
CA THR A 677 -12.43 25.71 -50.14
C THR A 677 -13.29 26.98 -50.09
N ASN A 678 -14.59 26.89 -50.31
CA ASN A 678 -15.50 28.03 -50.21
C ASN A 678 -15.51 28.65 -48.80
N SER A 679 -15.43 27.81 -47.76
CA SER A 679 -15.39 28.20 -46.35
C SER A 679 -14.06 28.85 -45.98
N LEU A 680 -12.94 28.34 -46.50
CA LEU A 680 -11.62 28.96 -46.31
C LEU A 680 -11.62 30.40 -46.84
N LEU A 681 -12.15 30.62 -48.05
CA LEU A 681 -12.25 31.96 -48.64
C LEU A 681 -13.23 32.85 -47.88
N ALA A 682 -14.38 32.32 -47.45
CA ALA A 682 -15.38 33.09 -46.70
C ALA A 682 -14.88 33.57 -45.33
N THR A 683 -13.91 32.86 -44.74
CA THR A 683 -13.35 33.16 -43.40
C THR A 683 -11.96 33.78 -43.46
N TRP A 684 -11.53 34.25 -44.63
CA TRP A 684 -10.21 34.85 -44.82
C TRP A 684 -10.10 36.21 -44.09
N ASN A 685 -9.17 36.31 -43.16
CA ASN A 685 -8.86 37.50 -42.38
C ASN A 685 -7.44 37.41 -41.81
N GLU A 686 -6.47 37.91 -42.58
CA GLU A 686 -5.04 37.88 -42.26
C GLU A 686 -4.69 38.60 -40.95
N SER A 687 -5.45 39.66 -40.61
CA SER A 687 -5.24 40.43 -39.39
C SER A 687 -5.58 39.65 -38.11
N HIS A 688 -6.54 38.72 -38.20
CA HIS A 688 -6.98 37.89 -37.07
C HIS A 688 -6.36 36.49 -37.09
N ASN A 689 -5.87 36.02 -38.24
CA ASN A 689 -5.34 34.67 -38.44
C ASN A 689 -3.97 34.72 -39.15
N PRO A 690 -2.84 34.85 -38.41
CA PRO A 690 -1.50 34.97 -39.02
C PRO A 690 -1.07 33.79 -39.90
N TRP A 691 -1.64 32.60 -39.70
CA TRP A 691 -1.39 31.44 -40.57
C TRP A 691 -1.96 31.63 -41.99
N GLN A 692 -3.01 32.44 -42.17
CA GLN A 692 -3.57 32.74 -43.50
C GLN A 692 -2.60 33.61 -44.31
N LEU A 693 -2.01 34.63 -43.67
CA LEU A 693 -0.95 35.43 -44.28
C LEU A 693 0.23 34.55 -44.71
N SER A 694 0.69 33.68 -43.81
CA SER A 694 1.78 32.74 -44.11
C SER A 694 1.43 31.81 -45.29
N LEU A 695 0.18 31.35 -45.38
CA LEU A 695 -0.29 30.48 -46.46
C LEU A 695 -0.26 31.23 -47.80
N LYS A 696 -0.78 32.46 -47.85
CA LYS A 696 -0.72 33.30 -49.04
C LYS A 696 0.71 33.50 -49.51
N LEU A 697 1.62 33.87 -48.62
CA LEU A 697 3.04 34.08 -48.97
C LEU A 697 3.67 32.82 -49.56
N TYR A 698 3.40 31.63 -49.00
CA TYR A 698 3.89 30.37 -49.56
C TYR A 698 3.36 30.10 -50.98
N LEU A 699 2.08 30.41 -51.22
CA LEU A 699 1.44 30.24 -52.52
C LEU A 699 2.00 31.21 -53.56
N GLU A 700 2.21 32.48 -53.19
CA GLU A 700 2.79 33.52 -54.06
C GLU A 700 4.23 33.18 -54.46
N CYS A 701 5.06 32.79 -53.50
CA CYS A 701 6.45 32.38 -53.78
C CYS A 701 6.55 31.15 -54.68
N ASN A 702 5.48 30.36 -54.82
CA ASN A 702 5.46 29.12 -55.59
C ASN A 702 4.32 29.09 -56.62
N GLU A 703 3.89 30.24 -57.13
CA GLU A 703 2.73 30.35 -58.03
C GLU A 703 2.89 29.46 -59.28
N ALA A 704 4.12 29.31 -59.78
CA ALA A 704 4.44 28.46 -60.92
C ALA A 704 4.09 26.97 -60.72
N LYS A 705 4.00 26.49 -59.47
CA LYS A 705 3.61 25.10 -59.14
C LYS A 705 2.09 24.91 -59.12
N LEU A 706 1.30 25.98 -59.19
CA LEU A 706 -0.15 25.91 -59.06
C LEU A 706 -0.82 25.62 -60.41
N THR A 707 -1.76 24.68 -60.37
CA THR A 707 -2.74 24.47 -61.47
C THR A 707 -3.54 25.76 -61.75
N PRO A 708 -4.09 25.93 -62.97
CA PRO A 708 -4.91 27.09 -63.32
C PRO A 708 -6.07 27.34 -62.34
N GLU A 709 -6.71 26.28 -61.87
CA GLU A 709 -7.82 26.32 -60.92
C GLU A 709 -7.36 26.86 -59.57
N LYS A 710 -6.21 26.39 -59.07
CA LYS A 710 -5.65 26.84 -57.79
C LYS A 710 -5.08 28.25 -57.86
N ARG A 711 -4.60 28.70 -59.04
CA ARG A 711 -4.24 30.11 -59.28
C ARG A 711 -5.45 31.04 -59.16
N LYS A 712 -6.64 30.61 -59.61
CA LYS A 712 -7.87 31.38 -59.39
C LYS A 712 -8.18 31.55 -57.89
N ILE A 713 -7.97 30.50 -57.08
CA ILE A 713 -8.14 30.58 -55.62
C ILE A 713 -7.17 31.62 -55.02
N LEU A 714 -5.89 31.57 -55.41
CA LEU A 714 -4.88 32.54 -54.95
C LEU A 714 -5.26 33.98 -55.34
N HIS A 715 -5.74 34.18 -56.57
CA HIS A 715 -6.15 35.50 -57.04
C HIS A 715 -7.35 36.07 -56.25
N LEU A 716 -8.26 35.20 -55.77
CA LEU A 716 -9.37 35.62 -54.90
C LEU A 716 -8.88 35.99 -53.49
N ILE A 717 -7.94 35.23 -52.93
CA ILE A 717 -7.27 35.55 -51.66
C ILE A 717 -6.65 36.95 -51.72
N GLN A 718 -5.92 37.27 -52.80
CA GLN A 718 -5.28 38.58 -53.00
C GLN A 718 -6.29 39.73 -53.17
N GLN A 719 -7.49 39.46 -53.70
CA GLN A 719 -8.53 40.48 -53.86
C GLN A 719 -9.23 40.84 -52.54
N GLN A 720 -9.35 39.88 -51.61
CA GLN A 720 -10.01 40.11 -50.32
C GLN A 720 -9.24 41.11 -49.43
N GLU A 721 -7.91 41.16 -49.54
CA GLU A 721 -7.08 42.19 -48.88
C GLU A 721 -7.40 43.61 -49.39
N LYS A 722 -7.60 43.77 -50.69
CA LYS A 722 -7.93 45.07 -51.30
C LYS A 722 -9.30 45.60 -50.85
N MET A 723 -10.24 44.71 -50.51
CA MET A 723 -11.55 45.09 -49.97
C MET A 723 -11.53 45.35 -48.45
N GLY A 724 -10.67 44.64 -47.70
CA GLY A 724 -10.51 44.82 -46.24
C GLY A 724 -9.89 46.17 -45.83
N LEU A 725 -9.18 46.84 -46.74
CA LEU A 725 -8.68 48.22 -46.56
C LEU A 725 -9.76 49.30 -46.82
N THR A 726 -10.93 48.94 -47.33
CA THR A 726 -12.01 49.89 -47.67
C THR A 726 -13.23 49.86 -46.75
N SER A 727 -13.21 49.10 -45.66
CA SER A 727 -14.36 49.00 -44.74
C SER A 727 -13.99 49.24 -43.27
N ILE A 728 -13.84 50.52 -42.90
CA ILE A 728 -14.22 51.12 -41.60
C ILE A 728 -14.84 52.48 -41.98
N PRO A 729 -15.99 52.95 -41.46
CA PRO A 729 -16.69 52.56 -40.21
C PRO A 729 -18.17 52.14 -40.38
N PHE A 730 -18.69 51.38 -39.40
CA PHE A 730 -19.83 51.76 -38.54
C PHE A 730 -19.81 50.94 -37.25
#